data_AF-A0A6B0VGV1-F1
#
_entry.id   AF-A0A6B0VGV1-F1
#
_cell.length_a   1.000
_cell.length_b   1.000
_cell.length_c   1.000
_cell.angle_alpha   90.00
_cell.angle_beta   90.00
_cell.angle_gamma   90.00
#
_symmetry.space_group_name_H-M   'P 1'
#
loop_
_entity.id
_entity.type
_entity.pdbx_description
1 polymer ?
#
loop_
_entity_poly.entity_id
_entity_poly.type
_entity_poly.pdbx_seq_one_letter_code
_entity_poly.pdbx_strand_id
1 'polypeptide(L)'
;VQGVGAGSPTGGRDSHTGGAGLPGARGGAQEGEGQDGQAHQGKTLQLMKDTCEELERQVVAYETMYQEAEKKVANFDAERAAHEDTVDKLNKKNALLKESLMLEKAARRRQEEELEEHRAGDGEASATLESLRRALSEREALLEQMGAQALSLRRELGNQEASATALQRREGGLQGENLAIKEEASRHITTIASLKSSNLMLSQELEECRARHADTLDYVEQLESELDGQKSFAETEMLKLNQTLAQQTKLIDFLQTKVAELDKKKKKFFGGGRSGKEGMLARTDAEGALERERSKCRRLQDQLDSARAEAMLLRQQLSTTAAAGMDASTPHSSKLVSVPTSPRSRALLTALTMSPSTNMDSRGGVPSEEGEPGGGAPKGPPLRMQHNIPHRFQVVLCMRGTKCAACLDSVHFGRYASRCEECQAVCHPKCSTLVPSTCGVPAEYVRQFSDSVSCQRSSPPALGRHVRFAPGLSEVTFDQLQPQGWVKLPRGGGKPGWDRCFLALRGDTLYVLGQAVDGGADEGTLASLCRDQLCLCPPDGEALVSSAVSASELLGTAKTDLPYTFKLELRPISTCWPSRCLYIMVPTFEEKQMWVSVLEECVGKNLDAACKNTLGDTVLLLEGDQVLDVNCTYELSFEYLLLGAMEGLFVVDLVGCGVRRKVADVPAVFQIGLARRLGVVLAILGEERKLKLAQWDSLRPWVESRPGVEVSPAPSWRLVEDIGECHLFALSEDGATLCVATAKTVHLMHFNPASGNYSRRKLVNTSEPCSCIHFTPHTILIGTDTFYEIDAKDYSIEPFLDPTDTSLSFLMYGATQLRSFPVAILQLAPPEYNPEYLLCFHELGVFVDQDGRRTREDDLKWKRLPLAFAYK
;
A
#
# COMPACT_ATOMS: atom_id res chain seq x y z
N VAL A 1 -71.10 8.25 -22.44
CA VAL A 1 -70.74 9.67 -22.67
C VAL A 1 -70.93 9.95 -24.15
N GLN A 2 -71.66 11.02 -24.52
CA GLN A 2 -71.99 11.47 -25.90
C GLN A 2 -72.78 10.44 -26.78
N GLY A 3 -73.83 10.79 -27.52
CA GLY A 3 -74.65 12.01 -27.55
C GLY A 3 -75.00 12.48 -28.96
N VAL A 4 -76.14 12.05 -29.53
CA VAL A 4 -76.83 12.68 -30.70
C VAL A 4 -78.34 12.48 -30.53
N GLY A 5 -79.16 13.45 -30.96
CA GLY A 5 -80.63 13.40 -30.84
C GLY A 5 -81.38 13.82 -32.12
N ALA A 6 -82.62 14.32 -31.93
CA ALA A 6 -83.64 14.66 -32.94
C ALA A 6 -84.38 13.44 -33.57
N GLY A 7 -85.70 13.49 -33.82
CA GLY A 7 -86.69 14.56 -33.53
C GLY A 7 -88.13 14.13 -33.89
N SER A 8 -89.12 14.91 -33.44
CA SER A 8 -90.56 14.74 -33.77
C SER A 8 -90.86 15.08 -35.25
N PRO A 9 -91.99 14.60 -35.83
CA PRO A 9 -93.22 15.42 -35.94
C PRO A 9 -94.52 14.65 -35.58
N THR A 10 -95.45 15.16 -34.76
CA THR A 10 -96.61 16.07 -35.06
C THR A 10 -97.72 15.54 -36.00
N GLY A 11 -98.96 15.55 -35.50
CA GLY A 11 -100.23 15.45 -36.26
C GLY A 11 -101.18 14.36 -35.72
N GLY A 12 -102.45 14.59 -35.38
CA GLY A 12 -103.23 15.84 -35.28
C GLY A 12 -104.66 15.67 -35.79
N ARG A 13 -105.65 16.24 -35.06
CA ARG A 13 -107.05 16.49 -35.48
C ARG A 13 -107.99 15.27 -35.66
N ASP A 14 -109.31 15.38 -35.51
CA ASP A 14 -110.14 16.43 -34.89
C ASP A 14 -111.46 15.83 -34.40
N SER A 15 -112.04 16.45 -33.37
CA SER A 15 -113.45 16.26 -33.00
C SER A 15 -114.34 17.22 -33.78
N HIS A 16 -115.34 16.74 -34.54
CA HIS A 16 -116.48 17.59 -34.91
C HIS A 16 -117.78 16.82 -35.16
N THR A 17 -118.80 17.21 -34.39
CA THR A 17 -120.23 16.89 -34.58
C THR A 17 -120.91 18.01 -35.38
N GLY A 18 -121.90 17.69 -36.24
CA GLY A 18 -122.87 18.70 -36.72
C GLY A 18 -123.59 18.48 -38.07
N GLY A 19 -124.88 18.08 -38.02
CA GLY A 19 -125.93 18.27 -39.05
C GLY A 19 -125.85 17.44 -40.36
N ALA A 20 -126.91 17.23 -41.16
CA ALA A 20 -128.38 17.30 -41.04
C ALA A 20 -129.00 16.68 -42.33
N GLY A 21 -130.27 16.26 -42.48
CA GLY A 21 -131.44 16.17 -41.60
C GLY A 21 -132.76 15.98 -42.42
N LEU A 22 -133.93 15.95 -41.75
CA LEU A 22 -135.32 16.00 -42.29
C LEU A 22 -135.91 14.74 -42.99
N PRO A 23 -137.26 14.58 -43.07
CA PRO A 23 -138.32 15.53 -42.67
C PRO A 23 -139.32 15.05 -41.58
N GLY A 24 -139.89 16.03 -40.87
CA GLY A 24 -141.14 15.90 -40.11
C GLY A 24 -142.32 16.57 -40.85
N ALA A 25 -143.56 16.20 -40.53
CA ALA A 25 -144.72 16.44 -41.40
C ALA A 25 -145.82 17.38 -40.84
N ARG A 26 -146.70 17.80 -41.77
CA ARG A 26 -148.12 18.26 -41.63
C ARG A 26 -148.47 19.73 -41.33
N GLY A 27 -149.61 20.11 -41.92
CA GLY A 27 -150.34 21.39 -41.79
C GLY A 27 -150.20 22.24 -43.06
N GLY A 28 -151.22 22.47 -43.90
CA GLY A 28 -152.67 22.47 -43.70
C GLY A 28 -153.19 23.85 -44.12
N ALA A 29 -153.29 24.13 -45.42
CA ALA A 29 -154.51 24.00 -46.23
C ALA A 29 -155.47 25.20 -46.08
N GLN A 30 -155.63 25.95 -47.17
CA GLN A 30 -156.46 27.15 -47.28
C GLN A 30 -157.68 26.85 -48.18
N GLU A 31 -158.86 27.27 -47.71
CA GLU A 31 -160.11 27.66 -48.41
C GLU A 31 -160.54 26.97 -49.72
N GLY A 32 -161.85 26.69 -49.85
CA GLY A 32 -162.47 26.49 -51.17
C GLY A 32 -163.51 25.37 -51.22
N GLU A 33 -164.77 25.76 -51.13
CA GLU A 33 -165.99 24.95 -51.24
C GLU A 33 -166.11 24.14 -52.56
N GLY A 34 -167.00 23.13 -52.59
CA GLY A 34 -167.71 22.77 -53.83
C GLY A 34 -167.64 21.32 -54.33
N GLN A 35 -168.49 20.46 -53.77
CA GLN A 35 -169.28 19.42 -54.47
C GLN A 35 -168.66 18.66 -55.67
N ASP A 36 -168.21 17.42 -55.45
CA ASP A 36 -168.71 16.22 -56.20
C ASP A 36 -168.15 14.90 -55.63
N GLY A 37 -168.66 14.53 -54.45
CA GLY A 37 -168.19 13.35 -53.71
C GLY A 37 -169.04 12.10 -53.95
N GLN A 38 -168.62 11.22 -54.87
CA GLN A 38 -168.87 9.76 -54.75
C GLN A 38 -168.06 8.89 -55.72
N ALA A 39 -167.73 9.38 -56.93
CA ALA A 39 -166.99 8.58 -57.93
C ALA A 39 -165.46 8.47 -57.66
N HIS A 40 -164.87 9.42 -56.93
CA HIS A 40 -163.40 9.48 -56.78
C HIS A 40 -162.86 8.49 -55.73
N GLN A 41 -163.63 8.22 -54.66
CA GLN A 41 -163.21 7.40 -53.51
C GLN A 41 -162.78 5.98 -53.89
N GLY A 42 -163.48 5.32 -54.83
CA GLY A 42 -163.17 3.95 -55.24
C GLY A 42 -161.79 3.77 -55.89
N LYS A 43 -161.34 4.76 -56.68
CA LYS A 43 -160.02 4.70 -57.34
C LYS A 43 -158.87 4.96 -56.37
N THR A 44 -159.06 5.88 -55.42
CA THR A 44 -158.08 6.15 -54.36
C THR A 44 -157.88 4.94 -53.45
N LEU A 45 -158.95 4.21 -53.15
CA LEU A 45 -158.91 3.05 -52.24
C LEU A 45 -158.17 1.85 -52.86
N GLN A 46 -158.30 1.63 -54.17
CA GLN A 46 -157.52 0.60 -54.87
C GLN A 46 -156.03 0.94 -54.92
N LEU A 47 -155.68 2.18 -55.33
CA LEU A 47 -154.27 2.61 -55.40
C LEU A 47 -153.58 2.49 -54.03
N MET A 48 -154.29 2.82 -52.95
CA MET A 48 -153.73 2.71 -51.59
C MET A 48 -153.51 1.26 -51.16
N LYS A 49 -154.35 0.32 -51.65
CA LYS A 49 -154.16 -1.11 -51.43
C LYS A 49 -152.93 -1.63 -52.18
N ASP A 50 -152.78 -1.28 -53.46
CA ASP A 50 -151.63 -1.68 -54.28
C ASP A 50 -150.31 -1.15 -53.69
N THR A 51 -150.30 0.07 -53.12
CA THR A 51 -149.13 0.61 -52.41
C THR A 51 -148.86 -0.08 -51.07
N CYS A 52 -149.89 -0.52 -50.34
CA CYS A 52 -149.69 -1.33 -49.14
C CYS A 52 -149.08 -2.70 -49.47
N GLU A 53 -149.59 -3.38 -50.50
CA GLU A 53 -149.04 -4.68 -50.95
C GLU A 53 -147.61 -4.56 -51.51
N GLU A 54 -147.22 -3.40 -52.06
CA GLU A 54 -145.83 -3.09 -52.42
C GLU A 54 -144.93 -2.82 -51.19
N LEU A 55 -145.42 -2.03 -50.22
CA LEU A 55 -144.69 -1.76 -48.99
C LEU A 55 -144.50 -3.02 -48.14
N GLU A 56 -145.49 -3.90 -48.06
CA GLU A 56 -145.36 -5.20 -47.39
C GLU A 56 -144.27 -6.07 -48.06
N ARG A 57 -144.23 -6.12 -49.40
CA ARG A 57 -143.13 -6.81 -50.11
C ARG A 57 -141.77 -6.17 -49.87
N GLN A 58 -141.68 -4.85 -49.77
CA GLN A 58 -140.43 -4.15 -49.44
C GLN A 58 -139.99 -4.41 -48.00
N VAL A 59 -140.91 -4.42 -47.03
CA VAL A 59 -140.61 -4.77 -45.63
C VAL A 59 -140.08 -6.20 -45.55
N VAL A 60 -140.75 -7.18 -46.16
CA VAL A 60 -140.26 -8.58 -46.20
C VAL A 60 -138.89 -8.70 -46.86
N ALA A 61 -138.63 -7.94 -47.94
CA ALA A 61 -137.32 -7.91 -48.58
C ALA A 61 -136.23 -7.31 -47.67
N TYR A 62 -136.53 -6.21 -46.96
CA TYR A 62 -135.62 -5.61 -45.99
C TYR A 62 -135.37 -6.50 -44.77
N GLU A 63 -136.39 -7.17 -44.22
CA GLU A 63 -136.26 -8.16 -43.15
C GLU A 63 -135.37 -9.34 -43.58
N THR A 64 -135.53 -9.81 -44.83
CA THR A 64 -134.69 -10.88 -45.39
C THR A 64 -133.23 -10.41 -45.51
N MET A 65 -132.98 -9.22 -46.07
CA MET A 65 -131.62 -8.65 -46.15
C MET A 65 -131.01 -8.37 -44.77
N TYR A 66 -131.82 -7.97 -43.79
CA TYR A 66 -131.38 -7.74 -42.41
C TYR A 66 -130.95 -9.06 -41.75
N GLN A 67 -131.75 -10.11 -41.85
CA GLN A 67 -131.39 -11.45 -41.36
C GLN A 67 -130.13 -12.01 -42.06
N GLU A 68 -129.93 -11.73 -43.34
CA GLU A 68 -128.68 -12.07 -44.04
C GLU A 68 -127.48 -11.26 -43.53
N ALA A 69 -127.67 -9.97 -43.23
CA ALA A 69 -126.63 -9.13 -42.65
C ALA A 69 -126.26 -9.58 -41.23
N GLU A 70 -127.23 -9.88 -40.37
CA GLU A 70 -127.01 -10.44 -39.04
C GLU A 70 -126.24 -11.77 -39.10
N LYS A 71 -126.60 -12.68 -40.02
CA LYS A 71 -125.85 -13.93 -40.24
C LYS A 71 -124.40 -13.67 -40.69
N LYS A 72 -124.16 -12.67 -41.55
CA LYS A 72 -122.81 -12.29 -41.98
C LYS A 72 -121.99 -11.69 -40.82
N VAL A 73 -122.60 -10.82 -40.01
CA VAL A 73 -121.96 -10.26 -38.80
C VAL A 73 -121.60 -11.39 -37.81
N ALA A 74 -122.55 -12.28 -37.50
CA ALA A 74 -122.30 -13.41 -36.60
C ALA A 74 -121.19 -14.36 -37.11
N ASN A 75 -121.10 -14.58 -38.43
CA ASN A 75 -120.00 -15.34 -39.03
C ASN A 75 -118.66 -14.60 -38.88
N PHE A 76 -118.60 -13.31 -39.18
CA PHE A 76 -117.36 -12.52 -39.03
C PHE A 76 -116.91 -12.40 -37.57
N ASP A 77 -117.83 -12.29 -36.61
CA ASP A 77 -117.51 -12.30 -35.18
C ASP A 77 -116.96 -13.66 -34.74
N ALA A 78 -117.50 -14.76 -35.27
CA ALA A 78 -116.97 -16.11 -35.03
C ALA A 78 -115.57 -16.32 -35.64
N GLU A 79 -115.34 -15.86 -36.88
CA GLU A 79 -114.02 -15.88 -37.53
C GLU A 79 -113.00 -15.02 -36.77
N ARG A 80 -113.42 -13.82 -36.33
CA ARG A 80 -112.61 -12.93 -35.52
C ARG A 80 -112.21 -13.55 -34.19
N ALA A 81 -113.17 -14.14 -33.46
CA ALA A 81 -112.90 -14.82 -32.19
C ALA A 81 -111.94 -16.00 -32.38
N ALA A 82 -112.09 -16.77 -33.46
CA ALA A 82 -111.14 -17.84 -33.81
C ALA A 82 -109.74 -17.30 -34.11
N HIS A 83 -109.63 -16.19 -34.83
CA HIS A 83 -108.34 -15.54 -35.10
C HIS A 83 -107.68 -14.98 -33.84
N GLU A 84 -108.41 -14.27 -32.98
CA GLU A 84 -107.91 -13.76 -31.69
C GLU A 84 -107.38 -14.92 -30.82
N ASP A 85 -108.09 -16.04 -30.73
CA ASP A 85 -107.65 -17.24 -29.99
C ASP A 85 -106.40 -17.92 -30.63
N THR A 86 -106.21 -17.85 -31.96
CA THR A 86 -104.94 -18.28 -32.58
C THR A 86 -103.78 -17.34 -32.30
N VAL A 87 -104.01 -16.02 -32.28
CA VAL A 87 -103.00 -15.01 -31.97
C VAL A 87 -102.52 -15.17 -30.53
N ASP A 88 -103.41 -15.41 -29.58
CA ASP A 88 -103.08 -15.68 -28.19
C ASP A 88 -102.25 -16.95 -28.00
N LYS A 89 -102.58 -18.03 -28.71
CA LYS A 89 -101.79 -19.27 -28.72
C LYS A 89 -100.38 -19.05 -29.30
N LEU A 90 -100.25 -18.27 -30.37
CA LEU A 90 -98.96 -17.92 -30.98
C LEU A 90 -98.14 -16.96 -30.10
N ASN A 91 -98.77 -16.02 -29.40
CA ASN A 91 -98.11 -15.13 -28.44
C ASN A 91 -97.56 -15.90 -27.24
N LYS A 92 -98.36 -16.79 -26.64
CA LYS A 92 -97.91 -17.71 -25.57
C LYS A 92 -96.74 -18.57 -26.03
N LYS A 93 -96.81 -19.15 -27.23
CA LYS A 93 -95.70 -19.95 -27.81
C LYS A 93 -94.44 -19.11 -28.06
N ASN A 94 -94.58 -17.87 -28.54
CA ASN A 94 -93.45 -16.95 -28.72
C ASN A 94 -92.80 -16.54 -27.40
N ALA A 95 -93.57 -16.35 -26.33
CA ALA A 95 -93.02 -16.05 -25.00
C ALA A 95 -92.15 -17.22 -24.50
N LEU A 96 -92.67 -18.44 -24.53
CA LEU A 96 -91.95 -19.66 -24.12
C LEU A 96 -90.68 -19.90 -24.96
N LEU A 97 -90.73 -19.68 -26.28
CA LEU A 97 -89.56 -19.80 -27.15
C LEU A 97 -88.50 -18.73 -26.88
N LYS A 98 -88.90 -17.50 -26.54
CA LYS A 98 -87.96 -16.43 -26.13
C LYS A 98 -87.29 -16.76 -24.81
N GLU A 99 -88.04 -17.25 -23.83
CA GLU A 99 -87.51 -17.67 -22.52
C GLU A 99 -86.50 -18.82 -22.68
N SER A 100 -86.87 -19.87 -23.42
CA SER A 100 -85.97 -21.00 -23.75
C SER A 100 -84.70 -20.52 -24.47
N LEU A 101 -84.81 -19.62 -25.45
CA LEU A 101 -83.65 -19.04 -26.14
C LEU A 101 -82.75 -18.20 -25.23
N MET A 102 -83.32 -17.50 -24.22
CA MET A 102 -82.52 -16.76 -23.25
C MET A 102 -81.78 -17.68 -22.28
N LEU A 103 -82.42 -18.76 -21.83
CA LEU A 103 -81.79 -19.80 -21.01
C LEU A 103 -80.64 -20.47 -21.78
N GLU A 104 -80.84 -20.84 -23.04
CA GLU A 104 -79.82 -21.44 -23.88
C GLU A 104 -78.62 -20.50 -24.10
N LYS A 105 -78.87 -19.21 -24.37
CA LYS A 105 -77.81 -18.18 -24.47
C LYS A 105 -77.08 -17.92 -23.14
N ALA A 106 -77.70 -18.18 -22.00
CA ALA A 106 -77.06 -18.07 -20.69
C ALA A 106 -76.31 -19.35 -20.29
N ALA A 107 -76.72 -20.53 -20.78
CA ALA A 107 -75.97 -21.77 -20.66
C ALA A 107 -74.71 -21.73 -21.55
N ARG A 108 -74.87 -21.37 -22.83
CA ARG A 108 -73.76 -21.27 -23.78
C ARG A 108 -72.67 -20.29 -23.35
N ARG A 109 -73.03 -19.10 -22.84
CA ARG A 109 -72.02 -18.14 -22.37
C ARG A 109 -71.19 -18.67 -21.20
N ARG A 110 -71.81 -19.35 -20.24
CA ARG A 110 -71.08 -20.01 -19.15
C ARG A 110 -70.13 -21.09 -19.66
N GLN A 111 -70.54 -21.89 -20.65
CA GLN A 111 -69.65 -22.88 -21.28
C GLN A 111 -68.51 -22.23 -22.08
N GLU A 112 -68.75 -21.09 -22.72
CA GLU A 112 -67.70 -20.32 -23.42
C GLU A 112 -66.71 -19.71 -22.41
N GLU A 113 -67.18 -19.18 -21.28
CA GLU A 113 -66.37 -18.68 -20.15
C GLU A 113 -65.52 -19.81 -19.51
N GLU A 114 -66.13 -20.95 -19.18
CA GLU A 114 -65.43 -22.16 -18.65
C GLU A 114 -64.33 -22.66 -19.60
N LEU A 115 -64.57 -22.64 -20.92
CA LEU A 115 -63.59 -23.05 -21.92
C LEU A 115 -62.45 -22.05 -22.11
N GLU A 116 -62.67 -20.75 -21.88
CA GLU A 116 -61.61 -19.74 -21.89
C GLU A 116 -60.74 -19.85 -20.63
N GLU A 117 -61.34 -20.07 -19.45
CA GLU A 117 -60.62 -20.31 -18.20
C GLU A 117 -59.73 -21.56 -18.28
N HIS A 118 -60.25 -22.67 -18.80
CA HIS A 118 -59.45 -23.87 -19.03
C HIS A 118 -58.27 -23.65 -19.99
N ARG A 119 -58.45 -22.91 -21.10
CA ARG A 119 -57.35 -22.60 -22.02
C ARG A 119 -56.29 -21.68 -21.41
N ALA A 120 -56.70 -20.75 -20.56
CA ALA A 120 -55.76 -19.91 -19.81
C ALA A 120 -54.91 -20.78 -18.86
N GLY A 121 -55.54 -21.69 -18.12
CA GLY A 121 -54.85 -22.64 -17.24
C GLY A 121 -53.88 -23.57 -17.98
N ASP A 122 -54.27 -24.11 -19.15
CA ASP A 122 -53.38 -24.92 -20.00
C ASP A 122 -52.18 -24.10 -20.52
N GLY A 123 -52.38 -22.82 -20.84
CA GLY A 123 -51.32 -21.89 -21.23
C GLY A 123 -50.31 -21.64 -20.11
N GLU A 124 -50.78 -21.39 -18.89
CA GLU A 124 -49.94 -21.22 -17.70
C GLU A 124 -49.19 -22.52 -17.33
N ALA A 125 -49.86 -23.67 -17.43
CA ALA A 125 -49.24 -24.98 -17.23
C ALA A 125 -48.14 -25.28 -18.27
N SER A 126 -48.34 -24.90 -19.54
CA SER A 126 -47.31 -25.05 -20.58
C SER A 126 -46.11 -24.12 -20.33
N ALA A 127 -46.36 -22.86 -19.98
CA ALA A 127 -45.31 -21.88 -19.71
C ALA A 127 -44.46 -22.26 -18.48
N THR A 128 -45.08 -22.80 -17.43
CA THR A 128 -44.37 -23.29 -16.24
C THR A 128 -43.56 -24.55 -16.54
N LEU A 129 -44.07 -25.50 -17.33
CA LEU A 129 -43.32 -26.67 -17.78
C LEU A 129 -42.09 -26.31 -18.64
N GLU A 130 -42.19 -25.33 -19.53
CA GLU A 130 -41.05 -24.84 -20.30
C GLU A 130 -40.00 -24.14 -19.42
N SER A 131 -40.44 -23.36 -18.42
CA SER A 131 -39.56 -22.75 -17.43
C SER A 131 -38.78 -23.80 -16.63
N LEU A 132 -39.48 -24.84 -16.14
CA LEU A 132 -38.86 -25.96 -15.41
C LEU A 132 -37.88 -26.76 -16.26
N ARG A 133 -38.17 -26.96 -17.57
CA ARG A 133 -37.24 -27.60 -18.51
C ARG A 133 -35.97 -26.79 -18.73
N ARG A 134 -36.08 -25.46 -18.85
CA ARG A 134 -34.90 -24.57 -18.95
C ARG A 134 -34.06 -24.64 -17.67
N ALA A 135 -34.67 -24.51 -16.50
CA ALA A 135 -33.98 -24.62 -15.22
C ALA A 135 -33.30 -25.99 -14.99
N LEU A 136 -33.89 -27.09 -15.48
CA LEU A 136 -33.26 -28.42 -15.47
C LEU A 136 -32.02 -28.46 -16.38
N SER A 137 -32.14 -27.99 -17.63
CA SER A 137 -31.03 -27.94 -18.59
C SER A 137 -29.86 -27.08 -18.08
N GLU A 138 -30.14 -25.94 -17.46
CA GLU A 138 -29.13 -25.07 -16.84
C GLU A 138 -28.43 -25.77 -15.66
N ARG A 139 -29.19 -26.51 -14.84
CA ARG A 139 -28.64 -27.28 -13.71
C ARG A 139 -27.79 -28.47 -14.16
N GLU A 140 -28.16 -29.16 -15.24
CA GLU A 140 -27.38 -30.25 -15.84
C GLU A 140 -26.03 -29.73 -16.37
N ALA A 141 -26.04 -28.62 -17.12
CA ALA A 141 -24.82 -27.98 -17.61
C ALA A 141 -23.88 -27.53 -16.47
N LEU A 142 -24.43 -26.98 -15.38
CA LEU A 142 -23.66 -26.62 -14.20
C LEU A 142 -23.02 -27.84 -13.51
N LEU A 143 -23.73 -28.97 -13.44
CA LEU A 143 -23.19 -30.21 -12.87
C LEU A 143 -22.04 -30.78 -13.72
N GLU A 144 -22.13 -30.73 -15.05
CA GLU A 144 -21.02 -31.11 -15.94
C GLU A 144 -19.80 -30.19 -15.74
N GLN A 145 -20.02 -28.88 -15.66
CA GLN A 145 -18.95 -27.90 -15.42
C GLN A 145 -18.25 -28.14 -14.07
N MET A 146 -19.02 -28.34 -12.99
CA MET A 146 -18.46 -28.66 -11.67
C MET A 146 -17.73 -30.02 -11.67
N GLY A 147 -18.22 -31.01 -12.40
CA GLY A 147 -17.55 -32.30 -12.59
C GLY A 147 -16.19 -32.16 -13.29
N ALA A 148 -16.11 -31.35 -14.35
CA ALA A 148 -14.87 -31.06 -15.05
C ALA A 148 -13.85 -30.31 -14.15
N GLN A 149 -14.32 -29.33 -13.36
CA GLN A 149 -13.50 -28.62 -12.38
C GLN A 149 -12.95 -29.56 -11.29
N ALA A 150 -13.79 -30.41 -10.71
CA ALA A 150 -13.37 -31.40 -9.71
C ALA A 150 -12.31 -32.37 -10.26
N LEU A 151 -12.42 -32.77 -11.54
CA LEU A 151 -11.41 -33.59 -12.21
C LEU A 151 -10.10 -32.84 -12.52
N SER A 152 -10.11 -31.51 -12.63
CA SER A 152 -8.87 -30.71 -12.73
C SER A 152 -8.19 -30.58 -11.38
N LEU A 153 -8.93 -30.14 -10.36
CA LEU A 153 -8.43 -30.00 -9.00
C LEU A 153 -7.84 -31.31 -8.46
N ARG A 154 -8.44 -32.47 -8.78
CA ARG A 154 -7.90 -33.78 -8.40
C ARG A 154 -6.58 -34.13 -9.10
N ARG A 155 -6.35 -33.68 -10.34
CA ARG A 155 -5.06 -33.83 -11.04
C ARG A 155 -4.01 -32.89 -10.46
N GLU A 156 -4.39 -31.65 -10.17
CA GLU A 156 -3.53 -30.65 -9.54
C GLU A 156 -3.08 -31.10 -8.14
N LEU A 157 -3.99 -31.66 -7.33
CA LEU A 157 -3.67 -32.24 -6.02
C LEU A 157 -2.62 -33.36 -6.14
N GLY A 158 -2.78 -34.30 -7.07
CA GLY A 158 -1.79 -35.37 -7.29
C GLY A 158 -0.41 -34.84 -7.72
N ASN A 159 -0.37 -33.76 -8.51
CA ASN A 159 0.88 -33.09 -8.87
C ASN A 159 1.53 -32.40 -7.65
N GLN A 160 0.74 -31.76 -6.78
CA GLN A 160 1.20 -31.13 -5.54
C GLN A 160 1.74 -32.18 -4.55
N GLU A 161 1.06 -33.31 -4.36
CA GLU A 161 1.51 -34.42 -3.52
C GLU A 161 2.85 -35.01 -4.00
N ALA A 162 3.02 -35.20 -5.31
CA ALA A 162 4.27 -35.65 -5.91
C ALA A 162 5.41 -34.62 -5.71
N SER A 163 5.11 -33.33 -5.84
CA SER A 163 6.05 -32.22 -5.61
C SER A 163 6.49 -32.12 -4.15
N ALA A 164 5.56 -32.18 -3.20
CA ALA A 164 5.83 -32.19 -1.76
C ALA A 164 6.75 -33.36 -1.38
N THR A 165 6.46 -34.56 -1.90
CA THR A 165 7.28 -35.77 -1.69
C THR A 165 8.69 -35.63 -2.29
N ALA A 166 8.88 -34.82 -3.33
CA ALA A 166 10.20 -34.52 -3.91
C ALA A 166 10.96 -33.47 -3.08
N LEU A 167 10.28 -32.42 -2.60
CA LEU A 167 10.85 -31.40 -1.74
C LEU A 167 11.31 -31.98 -0.39
N GLN A 168 10.51 -32.84 0.24
CA GLN A 168 10.86 -33.50 1.50
C GLN A 168 12.15 -34.35 1.38
N ARG A 169 12.35 -35.04 0.25
CA ARG A 169 13.59 -35.78 -0.03
C ARG A 169 14.79 -34.85 -0.20
N ARG A 170 14.61 -33.69 -0.84
CA ARG A 170 15.67 -32.68 -1.01
C ARG A 170 16.03 -32.01 0.32
N GLU A 171 15.04 -31.75 1.18
CA GLU A 171 15.26 -31.21 2.53
C GLU A 171 16.12 -32.15 3.37
N GLY A 172 15.80 -33.45 3.41
CA GLY A 172 16.62 -34.45 4.13
C GLY A 172 18.07 -34.50 3.63
N GLY A 173 18.30 -34.31 2.33
CA GLY A 173 19.66 -34.18 1.76
C GLY A 173 20.40 -32.94 2.29
N LEU A 174 19.76 -31.76 2.23
CA LEU A 174 20.33 -30.50 2.72
C LEU A 174 20.58 -30.50 4.23
N GLN A 175 19.71 -31.16 5.02
CA GLN A 175 19.94 -31.36 6.46
C GLN A 175 21.20 -32.21 6.72
N GLY A 176 21.43 -33.25 5.91
CA GLY A 176 22.65 -34.07 5.96
C GLY A 176 23.92 -33.28 5.62
N GLU A 177 23.89 -32.47 4.55
CA GLU A 177 25.01 -31.57 4.20
C GLU A 177 25.29 -30.54 5.30
N ASN A 178 24.23 -29.97 5.92
CA ASN A 178 24.37 -29.02 7.01
C ASN A 178 25.05 -29.64 8.25
N LEU A 179 24.76 -30.91 8.54
CA LEU A 179 25.42 -31.66 9.62
C LEU A 179 26.91 -31.87 9.31
N ALA A 180 27.25 -32.29 8.09
CA ALA A 180 28.64 -32.49 7.68
C ALA A 180 29.47 -31.19 7.78
N ILE A 181 28.91 -30.05 7.35
CA ILE A 181 29.56 -28.73 7.47
C ILE A 181 29.76 -28.34 8.95
N LYS A 182 28.79 -28.64 9.83
CA LYS A 182 28.93 -28.40 11.28
C LYS A 182 30.05 -29.24 11.90
N GLU A 183 30.20 -30.50 11.51
CA GLU A 183 31.32 -31.34 11.94
C GLU A 183 32.68 -30.78 11.47
N GLU A 184 32.78 -30.38 10.21
CA GLU A 184 34.01 -29.80 9.65
C GLU A 184 34.38 -28.47 10.33
N ALA A 185 33.40 -27.58 10.54
CA ALA A 185 33.59 -26.35 11.30
C ALA A 185 34.05 -26.62 12.74
N SER A 186 33.50 -27.65 13.40
CA SER A 186 33.92 -28.06 14.75
C SER A 186 35.38 -28.52 14.79
N ARG A 187 35.82 -29.32 13.79
CA ARG A 187 37.23 -29.72 13.63
C ARG A 187 38.14 -28.50 13.46
N HIS A 188 37.76 -27.54 12.61
CA HIS A 188 38.54 -26.31 12.41
C HIS A 188 38.65 -25.45 13.69
N ILE A 189 37.56 -25.31 14.46
CA ILE A 189 37.57 -24.59 15.75
C ILE A 189 38.58 -25.23 16.72
N THR A 190 38.59 -26.56 16.83
CA THR A 190 39.55 -27.29 17.68
C THR A 190 40.99 -27.06 17.24
N THR A 191 41.27 -27.11 15.93
CA THR A 191 42.61 -26.83 15.38
C THR A 191 43.05 -25.40 15.66
N ILE A 192 42.16 -24.41 15.49
CA ILE A 192 42.45 -22.99 15.79
C ILE A 192 42.76 -22.79 17.28
N ALA A 193 42.03 -23.46 18.18
CA ALA A 193 42.29 -23.40 19.61
C ALA A 193 43.68 -23.97 19.97
N SER A 194 44.04 -25.12 19.40
CA SER A 194 45.36 -25.74 19.58
C SER A 194 46.49 -24.83 19.08
N LEU A 195 46.35 -24.28 17.86
CA LEU A 195 47.33 -23.35 17.29
C LEU A 195 47.49 -22.07 18.12
N LYS A 196 46.41 -21.51 18.66
CA LYS A 196 46.48 -20.35 19.57
C LYS A 196 47.25 -20.68 20.85
N SER A 197 47.02 -21.86 21.45
CA SER A 197 47.76 -22.30 22.64
C SER A 197 49.26 -22.46 22.37
N SER A 198 49.63 -23.04 21.22
CA SER A 198 51.02 -23.18 20.82
C SER A 198 51.68 -21.83 20.54
N ASN A 199 50.98 -20.90 19.88
CA ASN A 199 51.50 -19.56 19.58
C ASN A 199 51.72 -18.73 20.86
N LEU A 200 50.87 -18.91 21.88
CA LEU A 200 51.06 -18.30 23.19
C LEU A 200 52.32 -18.82 23.89
N MET A 201 52.54 -20.15 23.92
CA MET A 201 53.75 -20.75 24.51
C MET A 201 55.02 -20.25 23.81
N LEU A 202 55.05 -20.26 22.48
CA LEU A 202 56.19 -19.77 21.69
C LEU A 202 56.47 -18.28 21.93
N SER A 203 55.42 -17.48 22.20
CA SER A 203 55.56 -16.07 22.54
C SER A 203 56.20 -15.88 23.92
N GLN A 204 55.81 -16.70 24.91
CA GLN A 204 56.40 -16.71 26.25
C GLN A 204 57.88 -17.15 26.22
N GLU A 205 58.18 -18.25 25.52
CA GLU A 205 59.57 -18.73 25.33
C GLU A 205 60.47 -17.67 24.67
N LEU A 206 59.92 -16.90 23.71
CA LEU A 206 60.63 -15.81 23.06
C LEU A 206 60.90 -14.62 24.01
N GLU A 207 59.95 -14.28 24.88
CA GLU A 207 60.12 -13.25 25.92
C GLU A 207 61.16 -13.68 26.97
N GLU A 208 61.13 -14.93 27.44
CA GLU A 208 62.15 -15.49 28.34
C GLU A 208 63.54 -15.54 27.70
N CYS A 209 63.61 -15.82 26.39
CA CYS A 209 64.87 -15.80 25.65
C CYS A 209 65.42 -14.37 25.51
N ARG A 210 64.55 -13.37 25.31
CA ARG A 210 64.93 -11.94 25.29
C ARG A 210 65.40 -11.45 26.65
N ALA A 211 64.74 -11.85 27.75
CA ALA A 211 65.17 -11.51 29.10
C ALA A 211 66.60 -12.04 29.38
N ARG A 212 66.84 -13.34 29.15
CA ARG A 212 68.17 -13.95 29.27
C ARG A 212 69.22 -13.28 28.38
N HIS A 213 68.85 -12.81 27.19
CA HIS A 213 69.76 -12.07 26.32
C HIS A 213 70.13 -10.69 26.90
N ALA A 214 69.17 -9.98 27.51
CA ALA A 214 69.45 -8.72 28.22
C ALA A 214 70.38 -8.94 29.41
N ASP A 215 70.10 -9.93 30.28
CA ASP A 215 70.97 -10.29 31.41
C ASP A 215 72.41 -10.60 30.97
N THR A 216 72.57 -11.22 29.79
CA THR A 216 73.88 -11.54 29.21
C THR A 216 74.60 -10.28 28.72
N LEU A 217 73.89 -9.30 28.16
CA LEU A 217 74.46 -8.03 27.72
C LEU A 217 74.92 -7.19 28.92
N ASP A 218 74.09 -7.10 29.97
CA ASP A 218 74.45 -6.42 31.23
C ASP A 218 75.71 -7.02 31.87
N TYR A 219 75.87 -8.35 31.80
CA TYR A 219 77.08 -9.03 32.27
C TYR A 219 78.31 -8.75 31.39
N VAL A 220 78.14 -8.62 30.08
CA VAL A 220 79.24 -8.19 29.17
C VAL A 220 79.68 -6.76 29.49
N GLU A 221 78.74 -5.82 29.70
CA GLU A 221 79.06 -4.43 30.07
C GLU A 221 79.83 -4.35 31.41
N GLN A 222 79.47 -5.20 32.39
CA GLN A 222 80.22 -5.32 33.65
C GLN A 222 81.67 -5.79 33.43
N LEU A 223 81.89 -6.80 32.57
CA LEU A 223 83.23 -7.28 32.25
C LEU A 223 84.06 -6.25 31.46
N GLU A 224 83.44 -5.49 30.56
CA GLU A 224 84.09 -4.39 29.84
C GLU A 224 84.53 -3.28 30.81
N SER A 225 83.68 -2.93 31.78
CA SER A 225 83.98 -1.95 32.83
C SER A 225 85.13 -2.41 33.74
N GLU A 226 85.16 -3.68 34.15
CA GLU A 226 86.27 -4.24 34.94
C GLU A 226 87.58 -4.24 34.15
N LEU A 227 87.54 -4.60 32.86
CA LEU A 227 88.69 -4.59 31.97
C LEU A 227 89.27 -3.18 31.79
N ASP A 228 88.43 -2.15 31.61
CA ASP A 228 88.87 -0.76 31.53
C ASP A 228 89.42 -0.25 32.87
N GLY A 229 88.83 -0.68 33.99
CA GLY A 229 89.40 -0.50 35.32
C GLY A 229 90.84 -1.04 35.42
N GLN A 230 91.07 -2.28 34.99
CA GLN A 230 92.40 -2.90 34.99
C GLN A 230 93.39 -2.18 34.06
N LYS A 231 92.96 -1.75 32.86
CA LYS A 231 93.79 -0.93 31.95
C LYS A 231 94.24 0.36 32.63
N SER A 232 93.31 1.11 33.23
CA SER A 232 93.62 2.38 33.90
C SER A 232 94.62 2.18 35.06
N PHE A 233 94.47 1.10 35.84
CA PHE A 233 95.43 0.76 36.89
C PHE A 233 96.83 0.51 36.33
N ALA A 234 96.93 -0.31 35.27
CA ALA A 234 98.20 -0.61 34.60
C ALA A 234 98.88 0.64 34.01
N GLU A 235 98.11 1.59 33.45
CA GLU A 235 98.62 2.88 32.99
C GLU A 235 99.21 3.72 34.14
N THR A 236 98.55 3.77 35.31
CA THR A 236 99.09 4.48 36.48
C THR A 236 100.35 3.83 37.06
N GLU A 237 100.44 2.50 37.06
CA GLU A 237 101.66 1.75 37.39
C GLU A 237 102.80 2.11 36.42
N MET A 238 102.53 2.10 35.11
CA MET A 238 103.48 2.51 34.08
C MET A 238 103.97 3.95 34.28
N LEU A 239 103.10 4.88 34.65
CA LEU A 239 103.49 6.26 34.97
C LEU A 239 104.41 6.33 36.20
N LYS A 240 104.13 5.59 37.28
CA LYS A 240 105.01 5.51 38.46
C LYS A 240 106.39 4.95 38.10
N LEU A 241 106.43 3.84 37.35
CA LEU A 241 107.68 3.23 36.89
C LEU A 241 108.50 4.19 36.02
N ASN A 242 107.86 4.92 35.10
CA ASN A 242 108.53 5.96 34.30
C ASN A 242 109.06 7.12 35.15
N GLN A 243 108.34 7.55 36.18
CA GLN A 243 108.84 8.55 37.14
C GLN A 243 110.06 8.03 37.92
N THR A 244 110.04 6.78 38.38
CA THR A 244 111.18 6.13 39.05
C THR A 244 112.39 6.02 38.11
N LEU A 245 112.17 5.61 36.86
CA LEU A 245 113.22 5.51 35.85
C LEU A 245 113.84 6.89 35.56
N ALA A 246 113.03 7.94 35.43
CA ALA A 246 113.52 9.32 35.25
C ALA A 246 114.34 9.84 36.45
N GLN A 247 114.02 9.41 37.69
CA GLN A 247 114.85 9.70 38.86
C GLN A 247 116.19 8.95 38.82
N GLN A 248 116.18 7.68 38.43
CA GLN A 248 117.40 6.88 38.27
C GLN A 248 118.31 7.43 37.17
N THR A 249 117.76 7.87 36.02
CA THR A 249 118.52 8.54 34.97
C THR A 249 119.21 9.80 35.48
N LYS A 250 118.49 10.67 36.22
CA LYS A 250 119.10 11.87 36.83
C LYS A 250 120.22 11.54 37.82
N LEU A 251 120.11 10.45 38.57
CA LEU A 251 121.17 9.99 39.47
C LEU A 251 122.39 9.48 38.67
N ILE A 252 122.16 8.76 37.56
CA ILE A 252 123.22 8.32 36.65
C ILE A 252 123.95 9.53 36.05
N ASP A 253 123.22 10.52 35.53
CA ASP A 253 123.80 11.75 34.96
C ASP A 253 124.61 12.55 36.01
N PHE A 254 124.11 12.65 37.25
CA PHE A 254 124.82 13.27 38.36
C PHE A 254 126.13 12.54 38.69
N LEU A 255 126.11 11.21 38.76
CA LEU A 255 127.29 10.39 39.02
C LEU A 255 128.32 10.49 37.87
N GLN A 256 127.87 10.46 36.61
CA GLN A 256 128.75 10.65 35.44
C GLN A 256 129.38 12.05 35.44
N THR A 257 128.61 13.09 35.78
CA THR A 257 129.13 14.46 35.93
C THR A 257 130.17 14.54 37.05
N LYS A 258 129.93 13.90 38.19
CA LYS A 258 130.88 13.81 39.32
C LYS A 258 132.20 13.13 38.94
N VAL A 259 132.16 12.08 38.13
CA VAL A 259 133.36 11.41 37.59
C VAL A 259 134.15 12.37 36.69
N ALA A 260 133.47 13.11 35.80
CA ALA A 260 134.09 14.08 34.91
C ALA A 260 134.71 15.31 35.62
N GLU A 261 134.28 15.64 36.84
CA GLU A 261 134.93 16.68 37.68
C GLU A 261 136.29 16.23 38.24
N LEU A 262 136.44 14.95 38.58
CA LEU A 262 137.65 14.42 39.22
C LEU A 262 138.85 14.32 38.27
N ASP A 263 138.62 14.15 36.96
CA ASP A 263 139.68 14.01 35.96
C ASP A 263 140.46 15.32 35.64
N LYS A 264 140.05 16.47 36.18
CA LYS A 264 140.64 17.78 35.81
C LYS A 264 141.81 18.28 36.68
N LYS A 265 142.31 17.53 37.68
CA LYS A 265 143.45 17.96 38.53
C LYS A 265 144.48 16.88 38.94
N LYS A 266 145.30 16.39 37.99
CA LYS A 266 146.79 16.22 38.09
C LYS A 266 147.33 15.40 36.90
N LYS A 267 148.57 15.67 36.46
CA LYS A 267 149.21 15.02 35.31
C LYS A 267 150.68 14.69 35.63
N LYS A 268 151.20 13.61 35.01
CA LYS A 268 152.59 13.04 35.09
C LYS A 268 152.87 12.16 36.33
N PHE A 269 153.50 10.97 36.22
CA PHE A 269 153.94 10.21 35.02
C PHE A 269 153.96 8.67 35.30
N PHE A 270 153.42 7.89 34.35
CA PHE A 270 153.59 6.46 33.98
C PHE A 270 154.16 5.40 34.95
N GLY A 271 153.67 4.15 34.95
CA GLY A 271 152.60 3.56 34.10
C GLY A 271 152.38 2.06 34.36
N GLY A 272 151.42 1.42 33.66
CA GLY A 272 151.25 -0.05 33.67
C GLY A 272 149.81 -0.61 33.79
N GLY A 273 148.95 -0.39 32.81
CA GLY A 273 147.97 -1.41 32.36
C GLY A 273 146.93 -2.00 33.35
N ARG A 274 146.12 -1.16 34.00
CA ARG A 274 144.72 -1.49 34.40
C ARG A 274 143.89 -1.89 33.17
N SER A 275 142.68 -2.48 33.23
CA SER A 275 141.83 -3.18 34.23
C SER A 275 140.50 -3.47 33.48
N GLY A 276 139.73 -4.51 33.80
CA GLY A 276 138.43 -4.68 33.14
C GLY A 276 137.75 -6.06 33.19
N LYS A 277 137.78 -6.77 34.31
CA LYS A 277 136.70 -7.73 34.62
C LYS A 277 135.54 -6.96 35.26
N GLU A 278 134.33 -7.54 35.19
CA GLU A 278 133.04 -7.02 35.70
C GLU A 278 132.27 -6.08 34.74
N GLY A 279 131.70 -6.67 33.70
CA GLY A 279 130.69 -6.04 32.83
C GLY A 279 129.75 -7.01 32.11
N MET A 280 129.74 -8.30 32.47
CA MET A 280 129.17 -9.38 31.63
C MET A 280 127.94 -10.09 32.22
N LEU A 281 127.47 -9.73 33.42
CA LEU A 281 126.36 -10.43 34.10
C LEU A 281 125.03 -9.65 34.17
N ALA A 282 125.01 -8.35 33.85
CA ALA A 282 123.76 -7.56 33.84
C ALA A 282 123.06 -7.53 32.48
N ARG A 283 123.77 -7.89 31.39
CA ARG A 283 123.24 -7.82 30.02
C ARG A 283 122.40 -9.05 29.65
N THR A 284 122.75 -10.21 30.17
CA THR A 284 122.04 -11.49 29.94
C THR A 284 120.63 -11.49 30.51
N ASP A 285 120.41 -10.87 31.67
CA ASP A 285 119.10 -10.82 32.30
C ASP A 285 118.16 -9.82 31.61
N ALA A 286 118.70 -8.72 31.08
CA ALA A 286 117.95 -7.76 30.26
C ALA A 286 117.59 -8.35 28.88
N GLU A 287 118.51 -9.05 28.22
CA GLU A 287 118.24 -9.79 26.98
C GLU A 287 117.19 -10.90 27.20
N GLY A 288 117.27 -11.62 28.33
CA GLY A 288 116.26 -12.61 28.73
C GLY A 288 114.89 -12.03 29.08
N ALA A 289 114.83 -10.84 29.67
CA ALA A 289 113.56 -10.13 29.90
C ALA A 289 112.94 -9.62 28.59
N LEU A 290 113.74 -9.08 27.68
CA LEU A 290 113.29 -8.63 26.37
C LEU A 290 112.73 -9.78 25.53
N GLU A 291 113.31 -10.98 25.59
CA GLU A 291 112.82 -12.14 24.85
C GLU A 291 111.56 -12.76 25.48
N ARG A 292 111.40 -12.68 26.81
CA ARG A 292 110.13 -13.00 27.49
C ARG A 292 109.01 -12.05 27.07
N GLU A 293 109.29 -10.75 26.92
CA GLU A 293 108.29 -9.78 26.52
C GLU A 293 107.97 -9.87 25.02
N ARG A 294 108.97 -10.11 24.16
CA ARG A 294 108.75 -10.45 22.74
C ARG A 294 107.91 -11.71 22.55
N SER A 295 108.11 -12.74 23.37
CA SER A 295 107.29 -13.96 23.33
C SER A 295 105.93 -13.81 24.01
N LYS A 296 105.71 -12.80 24.86
CA LYS A 296 104.36 -12.34 25.24
C LYS A 296 103.68 -11.60 24.10
N CYS A 297 104.33 -10.63 23.47
CA CYS A 297 103.77 -9.90 22.34
C CYS A 297 103.40 -10.83 21.18
N ARG A 298 104.22 -11.86 20.87
CA ARG A 298 103.82 -12.91 19.91
C ARG A 298 102.58 -13.66 20.36
N ARG A 299 102.51 -14.14 21.61
CA ARG A 299 101.30 -14.83 22.11
C ARG A 299 100.04 -13.95 22.09
N LEU A 300 100.16 -12.66 22.37
CA LEU A 300 99.05 -11.70 22.25
C LEU A 300 98.66 -11.45 20.79
N GLN A 301 99.64 -11.40 19.87
CA GLN A 301 99.41 -11.32 18.43
C GLN A 301 98.68 -12.58 17.93
N ASP A 302 99.16 -13.77 18.32
CA ASP A 302 98.57 -15.07 17.98
C ASP A 302 97.13 -15.19 18.52
N GLN A 303 96.88 -14.74 19.77
CA GLN A 303 95.52 -14.68 20.34
C GLN A 303 94.60 -13.72 19.60
N LEU A 304 95.12 -12.55 19.20
CA LEU A 304 94.33 -11.53 18.52
C LEU A 304 94.02 -11.91 17.06
N ASP A 305 94.93 -12.61 16.39
CA ASP A 305 94.69 -13.16 15.05
C ASP A 305 93.81 -14.43 15.11
N SER A 306 93.87 -15.23 16.18
CA SER A 306 92.89 -16.31 16.46
C SER A 306 91.49 -15.76 16.71
N ALA A 307 91.34 -14.71 17.52
CA ALA A 307 90.06 -14.06 17.76
C ALA A 307 89.48 -13.41 16.48
N ARG A 308 90.33 -12.88 15.60
CA ARG A 308 89.91 -12.41 14.26
C ARG A 308 89.46 -13.55 13.36
N ALA A 309 90.13 -14.71 13.40
CA ALA A 309 89.73 -15.89 12.65
C ALA A 309 88.36 -16.43 13.14
N GLU A 310 88.15 -16.52 14.45
CA GLU A 310 86.87 -16.89 15.06
C GLU A 310 85.76 -15.89 14.70
N ALA A 311 86.03 -14.58 14.77
CA ALA A 311 85.08 -13.55 14.36
C ALA A 311 84.73 -13.62 12.86
N MET A 312 85.69 -13.95 11.99
CA MET A 312 85.41 -14.24 10.57
C MET A 312 84.56 -15.50 10.40
N LEU A 313 84.84 -16.56 11.17
CA LEU A 313 84.15 -17.84 11.06
C LEU A 313 82.70 -17.75 11.59
N LEU A 314 82.45 -17.02 12.68
CA LEU A 314 81.11 -16.64 13.15
C LEU A 314 80.36 -15.80 12.13
N ARG A 315 81.03 -14.83 11.49
CA ARG A 315 80.44 -14.00 10.42
C ARG A 315 80.12 -14.83 9.17
N GLN A 316 80.92 -15.84 8.87
CA GLN A 316 80.65 -16.81 7.80
C GLN A 316 79.48 -17.73 8.16
N GLN A 317 79.42 -18.24 9.40
CA GLN A 317 78.30 -19.05 9.89
C GLN A 317 76.96 -18.29 9.81
N LEU A 318 76.93 -17.03 10.26
CA LEU A 318 75.76 -16.15 10.13
C LEU A 318 75.35 -15.93 8.66
N SER A 319 76.32 -15.85 7.74
CA SER A 319 76.04 -15.76 6.30
C SER A 319 75.48 -17.07 5.71
N THR A 320 75.91 -18.24 6.22
CA THR A 320 75.38 -19.53 5.79
C THR A 320 73.99 -19.83 6.35
N THR A 321 73.67 -19.40 7.57
CA THR A 321 72.30 -19.50 8.12
C THR A 321 71.31 -18.59 7.40
N ALA A 322 71.77 -17.47 6.84
CA ALA A 322 70.95 -16.62 5.97
C ALA A 322 70.73 -17.22 4.57
N ALA A 323 71.56 -18.18 4.14
CA ALA A 323 71.50 -18.81 2.81
C ALA A 323 70.78 -20.17 2.79
N ALA A 324 70.62 -20.85 3.94
CA ALA A 324 69.99 -22.17 4.04
C ALA A 324 68.44 -22.14 4.07
N GLY A 325 67.82 -20.96 3.95
CA GLY A 325 66.36 -20.76 4.03
C GLY A 325 65.63 -20.69 2.68
N MET A 326 66.28 -21.05 1.57
CA MET A 326 65.69 -20.99 0.22
C MET A 326 66.01 -22.28 -0.56
N ASP A 327 65.05 -23.21 -0.62
CA ASP A 327 64.39 -23.59 -1.89
C ASP A 327 63.48 -24.83 -1.76
N ALA A 328 62.17 -24.60 -1.85
CA ALA A 328 61.20 -25.58 -2.37
C ALA A 328 59.91 -24.87 -2.84
N SER A 329 59.83 -24.59 -4.15
CA SER A 329 58.63 -24.21 -4.94
C SER A 329 57.88 -22.88 -4.68
N THR A 330 57.89 -22.05 -5.72
CA THR A 330 57.23 -20.73 -5.98
C THR A 330 55.79 -20.88 -6.56
N PRO A 331 55.01 -19.80 -6.91
CA PRO A 331 55.35 -18.38 -7.08
C PRO A 331 54.38 -17.26 -6.56
N HIS A 332 54.97 -16.08 -6.32
CA HIS A 332 54.38 -14.70 -6.36
C HIS A 332 53.27 -14.29 -5.35
N SER A 333 53.20 -13.04 -4.85
CA SER A 333 54.14 -11.90 -4.81
C SER A 333 53.59 -10.81 -3.86
N SER A 334 54.34 -10.38 -2.85
CA SER A 334 54.03 -9.14 -2.11
C SER A 334 55.29 -8.52 -1.46
N LYS A 335 55.75 -7.40 -2.03
CA LYS A 335 56.78 -6.55 -1.41
C LYS A 335 56.13 -5.70 -0.32
N LEU A 336 56.57 -5.84 0.93
CA LEU A 336 56.32 -4.81 1.96
C LEU A 336 57.35 -3.69 1.79
N VAL A 337 56.89 -2.52 1.36
CA VAL A 337 57.70 -1.30 1.27
C VAL A 337 57.52 -0.50 2.56
N SER A 338 58.62 0.13 2.98
CA SER A 338 58.70 1.08 4.08
C SER A 338 57.59 2.13 4.06
N VAL A 339 57.14 2.54 5.25
CA VAL A 339 56.22 3.67 5.44
C VAL A 339 57.03 4.97 5.60
N PRO A 340 56.94 5.94 4.68
CA PRO A 340 57.32 7.32 4.95
C PRO A 340 56.09 8.11 5.39
N THR A 341 56.16 8.69 6.58
CA THR A 341 55.16 9.65 7.08
C THR A 341 55.01 10.83 6.12
N SER A 342 53.85 10.97 5.46
CA SER A 342 53.57 12.16 4.65
C SER A 342 53.22 13.37 5.53
N PRO A 343 53.56 14.62 5.15
CA PRO A 343 53.29 15.81 5.97
C PRO A 343 51.80 16.09 6.26
N ARG A 344 50.87 15.39 5.60
CA ARG A 344 49.43 15.65 5.67
C ARG A 344 48.75 15.06 6.90
N SER A 345 49.34 14.05 7.55
CA SER A 345 48.85 13.52 8.83
C SER A 345 49.10 14.46 10.01
N ARG A 346 50.07 15.37 9.89
CA ARG A 346 50.46 16.32 10.95
C ARG A 346 49.57 17.56 11.02
N ALA A 347 48.71 17.80 10.02
CA ALA A 347 47.78 18.93 9.97
C ALA A 347 46.37 18.60 10.50
N LEU A 348 46.02 17.31 10.63
CA LEU A 348 44.67 16.87 11.02
C LEU A 348 44.52 16.65 12.54
N LEU A 349 45.65 16.51 13.26
CA LEU A 349 45.70 16.38 14.72
C LEU A 349 45.66 17.72 15.48
N THR A 350 45.90 18.85 14.81
CA THR A 350 45.89 20.20 15.43
C THR A 350 44.54 20.90 15.32
N ALA A 351 43.58 20.33 14.56
CA ALA A 351 42.27 20.92 14.30
C ALA A 351 41.14 20.38 15.21
N LEU A 352 41.46 19.48 16.16
CA LEU A 352 40.50 18.88 17.10
C LEU A 352 40.63 19.42 18.54
N THR A 353 41.46 20.45 18.75
CA THR A 353 41.59 21.15 20.03
C THR A 353 41.18 22.61 19.88
N MET A 354 39.88 22.88 19.88
CA MET A 354 39.23 24.04 20.52
C MET A 354 37.71 23.96 20.26
N SER A 355 36.93 23.69 21.31
CA SER A 355 35.49 23.97 21.32
C SER A 355 35.27 25.43 21.74
N PRO A 356 34.10 26.01 21.41
CA PRO A 356 33.30 26.54 22.51
C PRO A 356 31.81 26.22 22.39
N SER A 357 31.12 26.28 23.53
CA SER A 357 29.68 26.07 23.65
C SER A 357 28.99 27.33 24.18
N THR A 358 27.69 27.44 23.89
CA THR A 358 26.64 28.18 24.62
C THR A 358 26.62 29.72 24.64
N ASN A 359 25.41 30.21 24.29
CA ASN A 359 24.64 31.35 24.82
C ASN A 359 24.48 32.66 24.02
N MET A 360 23.23 33.12 24.12
CA MET A 360 22.61 34.42 23.75
C MET A 360 23.44 35.63 24.27
N ASP A 361 23.28 36.88 23.81
CA ASP A 361 22.02 37.60 23.59
C ASP A 361 22.21 38.98 22.87
N SER A 362 21.11 39.53 22.33
CA SER A 362 20.73 40.95 22.21
C SER A 362 21.65 42.10 21.71
N ARG A 363 21.12 42.79 20.67
CA ARG A 363 21.00 44.27 20.46
C ARG A 363 22.23 45.17 20.11
N GLY A 364 22.20 45.67 18.86
CA GLY A 364 22.08 47.12 18.56
C GLY A 364 23.37 47.95 18.30
N GLY A 365 23.37 48.74 17.22
CA GLY A 365 24.34 49.82 16.98
C GLY A 365 24.79 50.03 15.52
N VAL A 366 24.53 51.22 14.97
CA VAL A 366 24.86 51.78 13.63
C VAL A 366 25.01 53.32 13.86
N PRO A 367 25.74 54.17 13.09
CA PRO A 367 26.57 54.02 11.87
C PRO A 367 28.01 54.65 11.97
N SER A 368 28.62 54.92 10.79
CA SER A 368 29.54 56.05 10.45
C SER A 368 31.07 55.81 10.49
N GLU A 369 31.89 56.37 9.60
CA GLU A 369 31.68 56.85 8.20
C GLU A 369 33.04 57.08 7.47
N GLU A 370 33.00 57.18 6.14
CA GLU A 370 33.98 57.81 5.20
C GLU A 370 35.45 57.31 5.04
N GLY A 371 35.91 57.24 3.77
CA GLY A 371 37.30 56.90 3.40
C GLY A 371 37.52 56.39 1.95
N GLU A 372 37.30 57.24 0.94
CA GLU A 372 37.55 57.00 -0.50
C GLU A 372 39.04 57.17 -0.91
N PRO A 373 39.47 56.99 -2.20
CA PRO A 373 39.03 56.04 -3.25
C PRO A 373 40.22 55.36 -4.00
N GLY A 374 39.97 54.37 -4.88
CA GLY A 374 40.99 53.97 -5.87
C GLY A 374 40.82 52.67 -6.68
N GLY A 375 40.12 52.75 -7.83
CA GLY A 375 40.49 51.98 -9.03
C GLY A 375 39.74 50.67 -9.37
N GLY A 376 38.99 50.68 -10.48
CA GLY A 376 38.78 49.51 -11.34
C GLY A 376 37.56 48.62 -11.05
N ALA A 377 36.44 48.89 -11.72
CA ALA A 377 35.32 47.93 -11.79
C ALA A 377 35.67 46.74 -12.71
N PRO A 378 35.09 45.55 -12.44
CA PRO A 378 33.97 45.17 -13.29
C PRO A 378 32.76 44.62 -12.54
N LYS A 379 31.60 44.80 -13.19
CA LYS A 379 30.25 44.37 -12.80
C LYS A 379 30.21 43.03 -12.07
N GLY A 380 29.59 43.00 -10.89
CA GLY A 380 29.29 41.76 -10.17
C GLY A 380 28.42 40.81 -11.01
N PRO A 381 28.50 39.49 -10.77
CA PRO A 381 27.67 38.51 -11.46
C PRO A 381 26.18 38.77 -11.16
N PRO A 382 25.27 38.51 -12.11
CA PRO A 382 23.84 38.66 -11.87
C PRO A 382 23.40 37.72 -10.74
N LEU A 383 22.45 38.20 -9.93
CA LEU A 383 21.77 37.43 -8.90
C LEU A 383 21.17 36.14 -9.51
N ARG A 384 21.86 35.02 -9.32
CA ARG A 384 21.28 33.69 -9.57
C ARG A 384 20.28 33.43 -8.44
N MET A 385 18.99 33.53 -8.75
CA MET A 385 17.94 33.13 -7.83
C MET A 385 18.03 31.62 -7.60
N GLN A 386 18.61 31.22 -6.48
CA GLN A 386 18.52 29.85 -5.97
C GLN A 386 17.19 29.73 -5.22
N HIS A 387 16.20 29.09 -5.84
CA HIS A 387 14.91 28.82 -5.23
C HIS A 387 15.01 27.65 -4.23
N ASN A 388 15.78 27.86 -3.16
CA ASN A 388 15.81 26.99 -1.97
C ASN A 388 14.65 27.37 -1.06
N ILE A 389 13.42 27.05 -1.49
CA ILE A 389 12.18 27.37 -0.78
C ILE A 389 11.82 26.16 0.10
N PRO A 390 12.08 26.20 1.42
CA PRO A 390 11.80 25.06 2.29
C PRO A 390 10.29 24.86 2.42
N HIS A 391 9.85 23.60 2.47
CA HIS A 391 8.45 23.28 2.72
C HIS A 391 8.05 23.61 4.17
N ARG A 392 7.00 24.39 4.33
CA ARG A 392 6.34 24.57 5.64
C ARG A 392 5.38 23.41 5.88
N PHE A 393 5.81 22.40 6.63
CA PHE A 393 5.01 21.23 6.97
C PHE A 393 4.21 21.41 8.26
N GLN A 394 2.91 21.08 8.19
CA GLN A 394 2.04 20.88 9.34
C GLN A 394 1.78 19.37 9.53
N VAL A 395 1.70 18.91 10.78
CA VAL A 395 1.26 17.53 11.08
C VAL A 395 -0.27 17.48 11.05
N VAL A 396 -0.81 16.64 10.18
CA VAL A 396 -2.24 16.45 9.95
C VAL A 396 -2.60 14.96 9.96
N LEU A 397 -3.86 14.62 10.19
CA LEU A 397 -4.34 13.24 10.04
C LEU A 397 -4.51 12.91 8.55
N CYS A 398 -3.86 11.85 8.08
CA CYS A 398 -3.92 11.44 6.69
C CYS A 398 -5.22 10.68 6.41
N MET A 399 -6.19 11.34 5.79
CA MET A 399 -7.52 10.79 5.50
C MET A 399 -7.66 10.23 4.08
N ARG A 400 -6.55 10.05 3.35
CA ARG A 400 -6.50 9.39 2.03
C ARG A 400 -5.16 8.67 1.87
N GLY A 401 -5.19 7.47 1.32
CA GLY A 401 -3.96 6.77 0.93
C GLY A 401 -3.19 7.60 -0.10
N THR A 402 -1.92 7.88 0.17
CA THR A 402 -1.06 8.65 -0.72
C THR A 402 0.39 8.20 -0.61
N LYS A 403 1.25 8.61 -1.54
CA LYS A 403 2.68 8.26 -1.58
C LYS A 403 3.50 9.40 -0.97
N CYS A 404 4.44 9.05 -0.10
CA CYS A 404 5.27 10.02 0.61
C CYS A 404 6.24 10.74 -0.33
N ALA A 405 6.19 12.08 -0.35
CA ALA A 405 6.98 12.93 -1.24
C ALA A 405 8.53 12.83 -1.09
N ALA A 406 9.06 12.13 -0.09
CA ALA A 406 10.52 11.92 0.06
C ALA A 406 11.00 10.47 -0.11
N CYS A 407 10.18 9.47 0.23
CA CYS A 407 10.59 8.06 0.10
C CYS A 407 9.77 7.26 -0.93
N LEU A 408 8.65 7.82 -1.40
CA LEU A 408 7.64 7.18 -2.26
C LEU A 408 6.91 5.98 -1.62
N ASP A 409 7.10 5.73 -0.33
CA ASP A 409 6.36 4.72 0.42
C ASP A 409 4.95 5.22 0.81
N SER A 410 4.04 4.31 1.09
CA SER A 410 2.64 4.63 1.41
C SER A 410 2.53 5.40 2.73
N VAL A 411 1.74 6.47 2.71
CA VAL A 411 1.28 7.18 3.92
C VAL A 411 -0.09 6.59 4.28
N HIS A 412 -0.17 5.99 5.46
CA HIS A 412 -1.33 5.23 5.90
C HIS A 412 -2.54 6.11 6.22
N PHE A 413 -3.72 5.63 5.84
CA PHE A 413 -4.99 6.21 6.25
C PHE A 413 -5.12 6.19 7.78
N GLY A 414 -5.72 7.23 8.36
CA GLY A 414 -5.91 7.34 9.81
C GLY A 414 -4.63 7.53 10.61
N ARG A 415 -3.50 7.93 9.99
CA ARG A 415 -2.21 8.16 10.68
C ARG A 415 -1.66 9.56 10.44
N TYR A 416 -0.82 10.03 11.36
CA TYR A 416 -0.21 11.36 11.26
C TYR A 416 0.77 11.45 10.08
N ALA A 417 0.61 12.49 9.28
CA ALA A 417 1.44 12.82 8.13
C ALA A 417 1.84 14.31 8.16
N SER A 418 3.00 14.62 7.59
CA SER A 418 3.43 16.00 7.35
C SER A 418 2.92 16.46 5.99
N ARG A 419 1.98 17.41 5.98
CA ARG A 419 1.43 18.04 4.76
C ARG A 419 1.94 19.47 4.66
N CYS A 420 2.43 19.85 3.49
CA CYS A 420 2.91 21.22 3.29
C CYS A 420 1.73 22.20 3.15
N GLU A 421 1.74 23.28 3.95
CA GLU A 421 0.67 24.30 3.93
C GLU A 421 0.54 24.99 2.56
N GLU A 422 1.65 25.12 1.81
CA GLU A 422 1.72 25.82 0.53
C GLU A 422 1.41 24.87 -0.64
N CYS A 423 2.30 23.91 -0.92
CA CYS A 423 2.19 23.04 -2.10
C CYS A 423 1.42 21.73 -1.87
N GLN A 424 0.85 21.52 -0.68
CA GLN A 424 0.06 20.34 -0.31
C GLN A 424 0.80 18.98 -0.34
N ALA A 425 2.10 18.95 -0.61
CA ALA A 425 2.91 17.73 -0.61
C ALA A 425 2.80 16.99 0.74
N VAL A 426 2.54 15.69 0.70
CA VAL A 426 2.36 14.82 1.89
C VAL A 426 3.55 13.89 2.04
N CYS A 427 4.07 13.75 3.26
CA CYS A 427 5.14 12.83 3.61
C CYS A 427 4.95 12.26 5.02
N HIS A 428 5.66 11.19 5.39
CA HIS A 428 5.69 10.76 6.78
C HIS A 428 6.35 11.85 7.65
N PRO A 429 6.01 11.99 8.95
CA PRO A 429 6.63 13.00 9.80
C PRO A 429 8.16 12.88 9.87
N LYS A 430 8.68 11.65 9.88
CA LYS A 430 10.13 11.31 9.80
C LYS A 430 10.80 11.69 8.47
N CYS A 431 10.02 11.93 7.42
CA CYS A 431 10.48 12.16 6.05
C CYS A 431 10.40 13.64 5.64
N SER A 432 9.76 14.51 6.44
CA SER A 432 9.63 15.94 6.20
C SER A 432 10.97 16.65 5.93
N THR A 433 12.02 16.30 6.66
CA THR A 433 13.38 16.83 6.50
C THR A 433 14.16 16.27 5.30
N LEU A 434 13.60 15.27 4.60
CA LEU A 434 14.17 14.64 3.42
C LEU A 434 13.51 15.11 2.12
N VAL A 435 12.41 15.88 2.20
CA VAL A 435 11.78 16.48 1.02
C VAL A 435 12.67 17.62 0.50
N PRO A 436 13.01 17.67 -0.80
CA PRO A 436 13.81 18.76 -1.38
C PRO A 436 13.16 20.14 -1.15
N SER A 437 13.97 21.17 -0.89
CA SER A 437 13.51 22.55 -0.69
C SER A 437 13.12 23.26 -2.00
N THR A 438 12.10 22.73 -2.69
CA THR A 438 11.56 23.26 -3.94
C THR A 438 10.06 23.58 -3.80
N CYS A 439 9.65 24.06 -2.62
CA CYS A 439 8.25 24.35 -2.32
C CYS A 439 7.67 25.39 -3.28
N GLY A 440 6.46 25.15 -3.77
CA GLY A 440 5.73 26.07 -4.66
C GLY A 440 6.27 26.20 -6.08
N VAL A 441 7.34 25.50 -6.47
CA VAL A 441 7.89 25.55 -7.84
C VAL A 441 7.16 24.53 -8.73
N PRO A 442 6.50 24.93 -9.83
CA PRO A 442 5.85 23.99 -10.75
C PRO A 442 6.86 23.06 -11.43
N ALA A 443 6.53 21.78 -11.58
CA ALA A 443 7.42 20.76 -12.14
C ALA A 443 7.95 21.11 -13.54
N GLU A 444 7.10 21.68 -14.41
CA GLU A 444 7.51 22.11 -15.76
C GLU A 444 8.55 23.25 -15.73
N TYR A 445 8.45 24.15 -14.74
CA TYR A 445 9.41 25.24 -14.57
C TYR A 445 10.77 24.72 -14.12
N VAL A 446 10.81 23.67 -13.29
CA VAL A 446 12.07 23.00 -12.90
C VAL A 446 12.74 22.38 -14.13
N ARG A 447 12.00 21.64 -14.95
CA ARG A 447 12.50 21.01 -16.19
C ARG A 447 13.04 22.03 -17.21
N GLN A 448 12.28 23.09 -17.50
CA GLN A 448 12.75 24.13 -18.42
C GLN A 448 14.01 24.86 -17.89
N PHE A 449 14.19 24.96 -16.58
CA PHE A 449 15.39 25.53 -15.98
C PHE A 449 16.61 24.59 -16.02
N SER A 450 16.42 23.27 -15.86
CA SER A 450 17.51 22.30 -16.06
C SER A 450 17.97 22.25 -17.52
N ASP A 451 17.05 22.31 -18.47
CA ASP A 451 17.36 22.23 -19.90
C ASP A 451 18.09 23.50 -20.37
N SER A 452 17.64 24.68 -19.94
CA SER A 452 18.27 25.96 -20.30
C SER A 452 19.65 26.19 -19.65
N VAL A 453 19.91 25.59 -18.48
CA VAL A 453 21.25 25.58 -17.86
C VAL A 453 22.21 24.62 -18.57
N SER A 454 21.69 23.52 -19.15
CA SER A 454 22.52 22.50 -19.83
C SER A 454 23.17 23.01 -21.12
N CYS A 455 22.53 23.94 -21.82
CA CYS A 455 23.06 24.53 -23.06
C CYS A 455 24.15 25.61 -22.84
N GLN A 456 24.49 26.02 -21.61
CA GLN A 456 25.50 27.05 -21.37
C GLN A 456 26.56 26.71 -20.29
N ARG A 457 27.75 26.41 -20.83
CA ARG A 457 29.12 26.55 -20.28
C ARG A 457 29.78 25.29 -19.71
N SER A 458 30.95 25.05 -20.28
CA SER A 458 32.05 24.29 -19.71
C SER A 458 32.50 24.85 -18.34
N SER A 459 32.96 23.93 -17.48
CA SER A 459 33.50 24.12 -16.12
C SER A 459 32.49 24.41 -14.97
N PRO A 460 32.43 23.55 -13.92
CA PRO A 460 31.57 23.76 -12.75
C PRO A 460 32.33 24.23 -11.48
N PRO A 461 31.73 25.10 -10.64
CA PRO A 461 32.11 25.25 -9.23
C PRO A 461 31.37 24.22 -8.35
N ALA A 462 31.93 23.89 -7.18
CA ALA A 462 31.43 22.83 -6.31
C ALA A 462 30.52 23.35 -5.18
N LEU A 463 29.28 22.82 -5.11
CA LEU A 463 28.50 22.70 -3.87
C LEU A 463 27.33 21.69 -4.05
N GLY A 464 27.06 20.83 -3.06
CA GLY A 464 25.70 20.34 -2.81
C GLY A 464 25.11 19.10 -3.51
N ARG A 465 25.85 18.29 -4.30
CA ARG A 465 25.34 16.96 -4.75
C ARG A 465 25.69 15.86 -3.73
N HIS A 466 24.69 15.27 -3.08
CA HIS A 466 24.91 14.29 -2.01
C HIS A 466 25.35 12.90 -2.49
N VAL A 467 24.99 12.47 -3.70
CA VAL A 467 25.54 11.24 -4.30
C VAL A 467 26.59 11.59 -5.35
N ARG A 468 27.86 11.20 -5.11
CA ARG A 468 28.92 11.40 -6.11
C ARG A 468 28.77 10.38 -7.25
N PHE A 469 28.46 10.89 -8.43
CA PHE A 469 28.71 10.26 -9.73
C PHE A 469 29.79 11.07 -10.45
N ALA A 470 30.41 10.51 -11.50
CA ALA A 470 31.50 11.17 -12.22
C ALA A 470 31.04 12.49 -12.88
N PRO A 471 31.93 13.50 -13.06
CA PRO A 471 31.56 14.76 -13.69
C PRO A 471 31.08 14.54 -15.12
N GLY A 472 29.87 15.01 -15.46
CA GLY A 472 29.32 14.93 -16.81
C GLY A 472 27.82 14.61 -16.89
N LEU A 473 27.25 13.87 -15.92
CA LEU A 473 25.81 13.60 -15.92
C LEU A 473 25.04 14.70 -15.19
N SER A 474 24.37 15.55 -15.97
CA SER A 474 23.23 16.38 -15.54
C SER A 474 22.03 16.27 -16.49
N GLU A 475 22.13 15.45 -17.54
CA GLU A 475 21.00 15.06 -18.38
C GLU A 475 20.17 14.01 -17.64
N VAL A 476 18.85 14.18 -17.66
CA VAL A 476 17.90 13.10 -17.34
C VAL A 476 18.05 12.06 -18.45
N THR A 477 18.77 10.97 -18.20
CA THR A 477 19.02 9.94 -19.22
C THR A 477 17.80 9.05 -19.52
N PHE A 478 16.67 9.32 -18.86
CA PHE A 478 15.47 8.50 -18.86
C PHE A 478 14.44 9.03 -19.86
N ASP A 479 14.22 8.28 -20.95
CA ASP A 479 13.07 8.44 -21.83
C ASP A 479 11.90 7.58 -21.31
N GLN A 480 10.71 8.14 -21.17
CA GLN A 480 9.51 7.36 -20.79
C GLN A 480 9.11 6.33 -21.86
N LEU A 481 9.39 6.62 -23.14
CA LEU A 481 9.08 5.72 -24.26
C LEU A 481 10.12 4.59 -24.40
N GLN A 482 11.35 4.81 -23.94
CA GLN A 482 12.43 3.82 -23.91
C GLN A 482 13.23 3.90 -22.60
N PRO A 483 12.70 3.35 -21.50
CA PRO A 483 13.27 3.53 -20.16
C PRO A 483 14.67 2.93 -20.05
N GLN A 484 15.68 3.79 -19.96
CA GLN A 484 17.08 3.39 -19.81
C GLN A 484 17.90 4.44 -19.03
N GLY A 485 19.07 4.07 -18.52
CA GLY A 485 19.90 5.01 -17.76
C GLY A 485 21.01 4.39 -16.92
N TRP A 486 21.91 5.22 -16.42
CA TRP A 486 23.00 4.81 -15.54
C TRP A 486 22.57 4.77 -14.08
N VAL A 487 22.67 3.60 -13.46
CA VAL A 487 22.35 3.39 -12.04
C VAL A 487 23.52 2.79 -11.26
N LYS A 488 23.32 2.61 -9.97
CA LYS A 488 24.19 1.86 -9.06
C LYS A 488 23.45 0.64 -8.50
N LEU A 489 24.11 -0.51 -8.49
CA LEU A 489 23.65 -1.75 -7.82
C LEU A 489 24.63 -2.10 -6.69
N PRO A 490 24.18 -2.78 -5.61
CA PRO A 490 25.09 -3.25 -4.57
C PRO A 490 26.03 -4.34 -5.12
N ARG A 491 27.24 -4.41 -4.57
CA ARG A 491 28.25 -5.41 -4.97
C ARG A 491 27.85 -6.83 -4.57
N GLY A 492 27.98 -7.77 -5.51
CA GLY A 492 27.79 -9.19 -5.24
C GLY A 492 28.80 -9.76 -4.24
N GLY A 493 28.39 -10.79 -3.49
CA GLY A 493 29.27 -11.53 -2.58
C GLY A 493 29.57 -10.83 -1.25
N GLY A 494 28.65 -10.01 -0.74
CA GLY A 494 28.72 -9.41 0.61
C GLY A 494 29.79 -8.32 0.78
N LYS A 495 30.38 -7.83 -0.30
CA LYS A 495 31.37 -6.74 -0.26
C LYS A 495 30.67 -5.39 -0.12
N PRO A 496 31.11 -4.48 0.77
CA PRO A 496 30.52 -3.15 0.86
C PRO A 496 30.80 -2.33 -0.40
N GLY A 497 29.79 -1.59 -0.86
CA GLY A 497 29.89 -0.64 -1.96
C GLY A 497 28.93 -0.91 -3.11
N TRP A 498 28.95 0.02 -4.07
CA TRP A 498 28.03 0.08 -5.21
C TRP A 498 28.81 0.05 -6.52
N ASP A 499 28.37 -0.78 -7.46
CA ASP A 499 28.91 -0.83 -8.83
C ASP A 499 27.98 -0.11 -9.80
N ARG A 500 28.57 0.59 -10.77
CA ARG A 500 27.84 1.27 -11.83
C ARG A 500 27.41 0.28 -12.91
N CYS A 501 26.15 0.38 -13.35
CA CYS A 501 25.63 -0.36 -14.50
C CYS A 501 24.67 0.53 -15.29
N PHE A 502 24.38 0.11 -16.52
CA PHE A 502 23.33 0.71 -17.33
C PHE A 502 22.11 -0.21 -17.26
N LEU A 503 20.92 0.33 -17.00
CA LEU A 503 19.66 -0.41 -17.14
C LEU A 503 19.01 -0.02 -18.46
N ALA A 504 18.36 -0.99 -19.10
CA ALA A 504 17.46 -0.76 -20.22
C ALA A 504 16.24 -1.67 -20.07
N LEU A 505 15.04 -1.12 -20.19
CA LEU A 505 13.78 -1.85 -20.20
C LEU A 505 13.30 -1.97 -21.65
N ARG A 506 12.97 -3.18 -22.10
CA ARG A 506 12.28 -3.44 -23.38
C ARG A 506 11.18 -4.46 -23.14
N GLY A 507 10.00 -4.18 -23.68
CA GLY A 507 8.78 -4.92 -23.32
C GLY A 507 8.60 -4.99 -21.81
N ASP A 508 8.52 -6.21 -21.28
CA ASP A 508 8.46 -6.48 -19.84
C ASP A 508 9.77 -7.10 -19.31
N THR A 509 10.92 -6.87 -19.96
CA THR A 509 12.25 -7.37 -19.54
C THR A 509 13.23 -6.24 -19.25
N LEU A 510 13.73 -6.21 -18.01
CA LEU A 510 14.76 -5.28 -17.54
C LEU A 510 16.16 -5.91 -17.71
N TYR A 511 16.99 -5.30 -18.54
CA TYR A 511 18.36 -5.72 -18.82
C TYR A 511 19.37 -4.92 -18.00
N VAL A 512 20.34 -5.61 -17.38
CA VAL A 512 21.45 -5.02 -16.63
C VAL A 512 22.74 -5.12 -17.45
N LEU A 513 23.26 -3.98 -17.89
CA LEU A 513 24.31 -3.90 -18.90
C LEU A 513 25.63 -3.38 -18.30
N GLY A 514 26.75 -3.77 -18.93
CA GLY A 514 28.09 -3.26 -18.61
C GLY A 514 28.35 -1.85 -19.13
N GLN A 515 27.71 -1.50 -20.24
CA GLN A 515 27.92 -0.29 -21.03
C GLN A 515 26.59 0.34 -21.43
N ALA A 516 26.60 1.61 -21.81
CA ALA A 516 25.43 2.26 -22.40
C ALA A 516 25.13 1.66 -23.79
N VAL A 517 23.86 1.68 -24.18
CA VAL A 517 23.35 1.14 -25.44
C VAL A 517 22.37 2.15 -26.04
N ASP A 518 22.38 2.28 -27.37
CA ASP A 518 21.49 3.18 -28.09
C ASP A 518 20.02 2.74 -27.96
N GLY A 519 19.10 3.71 -27.90
CA GLY A 519 17.67 3.44 -27.68
C GLY A 519 17.08 2.42 -28.67
N GLY A 520 17.47 2.52 -29.95
CA GLY A 520 17.02 1.63 -31.03
C GLY A 520 17.64 0.22 -31.06
N ALA A 521 18.42 -0.19 -30.06
CA ALA A 521 18.98 -1.55 -30.00
C ALA A 521 17.87 -2.61 -29.80
N ASP A 522 18.00 -3.72 -30.55
CA ASP A 522 17.10 -4.86 -30.48
C ASP A 522 17.34 -5.73 -29.24
N GLU A 523 16.34 -6.54 -28.88
CA GLU A 523 16.41 -7.44 -27.72
C GLU A 523 17.51 -8.50 -27.86
N GLY A 524 17.88 -8.91 -29.08
CA GLY A 524 18.97 -9.85 -29.32
C GLY A 524 20.34 -9.26 -28.98
N THR A 525 20.60 -8.03 -29.44
CA THR A 525 21.79 -7.26 -29.05
C THR A 525 21.83 -7.03 -27.54
N LEU A 526 20.71 -6.62 -26.92
CA LEU A 526 20.64 -6.40 -25.47
C LEU A 526 20.90 -7.68 -24.67
N ALA A 527 20.31 -8.82 -25.06
CA ALA A 527 20.56 -10.11 -24.42
C ALA A 527 22.03 -10.54 -24.53
N SER A 528 22.69 -10.28 -25.67
CA SER A 528 24.12 -10.62 -25.86
C SER A 528 25.08 -9.78 -24.99
N LEU A 529 24.68 -8.56 -24.64
CA LEU A 529 25.48 -7.61 -23.84
C LEU A 529 25.12 -7.58 -22.35
N CYS A 530 24.00 -8.22 -21.97
CA CYS A 530 23.53 -8.18 -20.59
C CYS A 530 24.42 -9.02 -19.67
N ARG A 531 24.71 -8.47 -18.49
CA ARG A 531 25.28 -9.21 -17.36
C ARG A 531 24.20 -9.97 -16.60
N ASP A 532 22.97 -9.46 -16.66
CA ASP A 532 21.80 -9.99 -16.00
C ASP A 532 20.53 -9.51 -16.72
N GLN A 533 19.46 -10.29 -16.63
CA GLN A 533 18.13 -9.94 -17.14
C GLN A 533 17.04 -10.37 -16.16
N LEU A 534 16.00 -9.54 -16.04
CA LEU A 534 14.88 -9.73 -15.13
C LEU A 534 13.57 -9.52 -15.90
N CYS A 535 12.80 -10.60 -16.09
CA CYS A 535 11.43 -10.48 -16.57
C CYS A 535 10.54 -9.94 -15.43
N LEU A 536 9.81 -8.86 -15.71
CA LEU A 536 8.87 -8.21 -14.80
C LEU A 536 7.50 -8.90 -14.80
N CYS A 537 7.19 -9.65 -15.86
CA CYS A 537 5.99 -10.46 -16.00
C CYS A 537 6.34 -11.97 -16.09
N PRO A 538 7.05 -12.55 -15.10
CA PRO A 538 7.47 -13.95 -15.19
C PRO A 538 6.24 -14.89 -15.12
N PRO A 539 6.18 -15.96 -15.93
CA PRO A 539 5.03 -16.86 -15.95
C PRO A 539 4.84 -17.65 -14.64
N ASP A 540 5.94 -17.93 -13.93
CA ASP A 540 5.96 -18.74 -12.69
C ASP A 540 6.23 -17.89 -11.43
N GLY A 541 5.91 -16.59 -11.44
CA GLY A 541 6.22 -15.68 -10.34
C GLY A 541 5.45 -14.36 -10.32
N GLU A 542 5.67 -13.59 -9.26
CA GLU A 542 5.25 -12.20 -9.12
C GLU A 542 6.48 -11.30 -9.04
N ALA A 543 6.49 -10.21 -9.79
CA ALA A 543 7.41 -9.09 -9.55
C ALA A 543 6.77 -8.08 -8.59
N LEU A 544 7.58 -7.48 -7.73
CA LEU A 544 7.15 -6.44 -6.80
C LEU A 544 8.15 -5.28 -6.82
N VAL A 545 7.66 -4.06 -7.04
CA VAL A 545 8.44 -2.84 -6.87
C VAL A 545 8.19 -2.31 -5.46
N SER A 546 9.25 -2.18 -4.67
CA SER A 546 9.24 -1.50 -3.37
C SER A 546 9.96 -0.17 -3.52
N SER A 547 9.17 0.90 -3.55
CA SER A 547 9.62 2.27 -3.79
C SER A 547 10.52 2.82 -2.68
N ALA A 548 10.43 2.30 -1.45
CA ALA A 548 11.35 2.59 -0.36
C ALA A 548 12.11 1.35 0.11
N VAL A 549 13.30 1.58 0.65
CA VAL A 549 14.19 0.57 1.21
C VAL A 549 14.59 0.99 2.61
N SER A 550 14.50 0.07 3.57
CA SER A 550 14.86 0.34 4.96
C SER A 550 16.38 0.41 5.15
N ALA A 551 16.83 1.18 6.15
CA ALA A 551 18.26 1.24 6.51
C ALA A 551 18.81 -0.13 6.99
N SER A 552 17.92 -1.02 7.43
CA SER A 552 18.18 -2.41 7.81
C SER A 552 18.46 -3.34 6.61
N GLU A 553 17.84 -3.09 5.45
CA GLU A 553 18.08 -3.88 4.22
C GLU A 553 19.41 -3.57 3.55
N LEU A 554 19.85 -2.30 3.59
CA LEU A 554 21.07 -1.83 2.91
C LEU A 554 22.14 -1.36 3.90
N LEU A 555 22.61 -2.29 4.74
CA LEU A 555 23.70 -2.09 5.69
C LEU A 555 24.94 -1.48 5.00
N GLY A 556 25.42 -0.35 5.52
CA GLY A 556 26.56 0.39 4.97
C GLY A 556 26.21 1.45 3.90
N THR A 557 24.94 1.63 3.56
CA THR A 557 24.49 2.77 2.72
C THR A 557 24.22 4.01 3.57
N ALA A 558 24.60 5.18 3.09
CA ALA A 558 24.38 6.43 3.81
C ALA A 558 22.88 6.78 3.89
N LYS A 559 22.42 7.29 5.04
CA LYS A 559 21.01 7.69 5.23
C LYS A 559 20.54 8.77 4.25
N THR A 560 21.47 9.58 3.73
CA THR A 560 21.24 10.58 2.68
C THR A 560 20.96 9.97 1.32
N ASP A 561 21.36 8.71 1.09
CA ASP A 561 21.35 8.09 -0.23
C ASP A 561 20.12 7.16 -0.38
N LEU A 562 19.59 6.64 0.73
CA LEU A 562 18.37 5.82 0.79
C LEU A 562 17.15 6.44 0.07
N PRO A 563 16.88 7.77 0.13
CA PRO A 563 15.79 8.39 -0.64
C PRO A 563 15.87 8.14 -2.15
N TYR A 564 17.08 7.95 -2.71
CA TYR A 564 17.34 7.66 -4.12
C TYR A 564 17.46 6.15 -4.42
N THR A 565 17.14 5.29 -3.45
CA THR A 565 17.09 3.84 -3.64
C THR A 565 15.66 3.33 -3.74
N PHE A 566 15.48 2.27 -4.54
CA PHE A 566 14.29 1.44 -4.61
C PHE A 566 14.70 -0.03 -4.80
N LYS A 567 13.76 -0.96 -4.63
CA LYS A 567 13.99 -2.41 -4.72
C LYS A 567 13.01 -3.02 -5.71
N LEU A 568 13.51 -3.89 -6.58
CA LEU A 568 12.72 -4.79 -7.41
C LEU A 568 12.89 -6.22 -6.86
N GLU A 569 11.80 -6.90 -6.55
CA GLU A 569 11.82 -8.24 -5.96
C GLU A 569 11.02 -9.21 -6.85
N LEU A 570 11.67 -10.27 -7.37
CA LEU A 570 10.99 -11.35 -8.08
C LEU A 570 10.75 -12.51 -7.11
N ARG A 571 9.48 -12.85 -6.88
CA ARG A 571 9.04 -13.96 -6.03
C ARG A 571 8.50 -15.09 -6.89
N PRO A 572 9.08 -16.31 -6.86
CA PRO A 572 8.48 -17.46 -7.53
C PRO A 572 7.16 -17.86 -6.84
N ILE A 573 6.23 -18.46 -7.60
CA ILE A 573 4.95 -18.97 -7.06
C ILE A 573 5.16 -20.08 -6.03
N SER A 574 6.26 -20.84 -6.13
CA SER A 574 6.64 -21.85 -5.14
C SER A 574 7.42 -21.23 -3.98
N THR A 575 6.95 -21.45 -2.75
CA THR A 575 7.49 -20.89 -1.50
C THR A 575 8.89 -21.42 -1.10
N CYS A 576 9.45 -22.37 -1.85
CA CYS A 576 10.70 -23.06 -1.52
C CYS A 576 11.97 -22.43 -2.13
N TRP A 577 11.85 -21.29 -2.83
CA TRP A 577 13.00 -20.55 -3.36
C TRP A 577 13.01 -19.10 -2.85
N PRO A 578 14.16 -18.56 -2.43
CA PRO A 578 14.26 -17.20 -1.91
C PRO A 578 13.98 -16.16 -3.00
N SER A 579 13.26 -15.09 -2.65
CA SER A 579 12.99 -13.98 -3.56
C SER A 579 14.28 -13.37 -4.11
N ARG A 580 14.33 -13.15 -5.42
CA ARG A 580 15.45 -12.44 -6.05
C ARG A 580 15.26 -10.94 -5.88
N CYS A 581 16.05 -10.32 -5.00
CA CYS A 581 16.02 -8.88 -4.74
C CYS A 581 17.11 -8.13 -5.51
N LEU A 582 16.73 -7.09 -6.25
CA LEU A 582 17.62 -6.15 -6.93
C LEU A 582 17.42 -4.74 -6.35
N TYR A 583 18.40 -4.23 -5.62
CA TYR A 583 18.39 -2.87 -5.07
C TYR A 583 19.03 -1.90 -6.06
N ILE A 584 18.31 -0.86 -6.45
CA ILE A 584 18.73 0.10 -7.48
C ILE A 584 18.83 1.49 -6.84
N MET A 585 20.00 2.13 -6.99
CA MET A 585 20.23 3.53 -6.63
C MET A 585 20.39 4.38 -7.88
N VAL A 586 19.59 5.45 -7.98
CA VAL A 586 19.60 6.39 -9.11
C VAL A 586 20.26 7.73 -8.74
N PRO A 587 20.63 8.58 -9.73
CA PRO A 587 21.28 9.87 -9.48
C PRO A 587 20.38 10.93 -8.83
N THR A 588 19.07 10.91 -9.12
CA THR A 588 18.10 11.93 -8.67
C THR A 588 16.80 11.31 -8.16
N PHE A 589 16.01 12.09 -7.41
CA PHE A 589 14.69 11.63 -6.93
C PHE A 589 13.64 11.62 -8.05
N GLU A 590 13.75 12.54 -9.02
CA GLU A 590 12.92 12.56 -10.22
C GLU A 590 13.13 11.27 -11.05
N GLU A 591 14.38 10.88 -11.31
CA GLU A 591 14.67 9.58 -11.94
C GLU A 591 14.12 8.40 -11.12
N LYS A 592 14.11 8.47 -9.78
CA LYS A 592 13.51 7.42 -8.94
C LYS A 592 12.00 7.33 -9.17
N GLN A 593 11.30 8.47 -9.17
CA GLN A 593 9.86 8.50 -9.45
C GLN A 593 9.55 7.90 -10.83
N MET A 594 10.36 8.25 -11.83
CA MET A 594 10.20 7.78 -13.21
C MET A 594 10.47 6.27 -13.35
N TRP A 595 11.57 5.77 -12.78
CA TRP A 595 11.88 4.33 -12.75
C TRP A 595 10.82 3.53 -11.98
N VAL A 596 10.40 3.99 -10.79
CA VAL A 596 9.38 3.31 -9.99
C VAL A 596 8.04 3.28 -10.73
N SER A 597 7.58 4.40 -11.28
CA SER A 597 6.31 4.48 -12.02
C SER A 597 6.26 3.52 -13.20
N VAL A 598 7.31 3.51 -14.04
CA VAL A 598 7.38 2.64 -15.22
C VAL A 598 7.49 1.16 -14.84
N LEU A 599 8.25 0.82 -13.79
CA LEU A 599 8.34 -0.56 -13.33
C LEU A 599 7.03 -1.02 -12.67
N GLU A 600 6.35 -0.16 -11.90
CA GLU A 600 5.02 -0.44 -11.34
C GLU A 600 3.99 -0.64 -12.46
N GLU A 601 4.04 0.15 -13.55
CA GLU A 601 3.17 0.00 -14.73
C GLU A 601 3.42 -1.32 -15.48
N CYS A 602 4.68 -1.67 -15.78
CA CYS A 602 5.01 -2.94 -16.43
C CYS A 602 4.56 -4.15 -15.60
N VAL A 603 4.79 -4.13 -14.28
CA VAL A 603 4.29 -5.18 -13.37
C VAL A 603 2.75 -5.17 -13.30
N GLY A 604 2.13 -4.01 -13.43
CA GLY A 604 0.68 -3.80 -13.44
C GLY A 604 -0.06 -4.47 -14.61
N LYS A 605 0.58 -4.64 -15.78
CA LYS A 605 -0.05 -5.32 -16.94
C LYS A 605 -0.48 -6.76 -16.63
N ASN A 606 0.30 -7.46 -15.80
CA ASN A 606 -0.06 -8.79 -15.31
C ASN A 606 -1.17 -8.74 -14.26
N LEU A 607 -1.31 -7.63 -13.51
CA LEU A 607 -2.46 -7.43 -12.63
C LEU A 607 -3.74 -7.23 -13.43
N ASP A 608 -3.77 -6.51 -14.55
CA ASP A 608 -5.00 -6.41 -15.37
C ASP A 608 -5.40 -7.75 -16.02
N ALA A 609 -4.41 -8.57 -16.43
CA ALA A 609 -4.66 -9.92 -16.91
C ALA A 609 -5.13 -10.89 -15.80
N ALA A 610 -4.56 -10.77 -14.58
CA ALA A 610 -4.94 -11.55 -13.40
C ALA A 610 -6.19 -11.02 -12.67
N CYS A 611 -6.59 -9.76 -12.89
CA CYS A 611 -7.84 -9.15 -12.45
C CYS A 611 -9.07 -9.71 -13.20
N LYS A 612 -8.89 -10.70 -14.09
CA LYS A 612 -9.95 -11.64 -14.45
C LYS A 612 -10.36 -12.55 -13.28
N ASN A 613 -9.56 -12.58 -12.21
CA ASN A 613 -9.98 -12.99 -10.87
C ASN A 613 -10.45 -11.77 -10.06
N THR A 614 -11.34 -10.95 -10.62
CA THR A 614 -12.07 -9.93 -9.85
C THR A 614 -12.80 -10.62 -8.70
N LEU A 615 -12.43 -10.29 -7.46
CA LEU A 615 -13.03 -10.86 -6.24
C LEU A 615 -14.48 -10.40 -5.97
N GLY A 616 -15.06 -9.62 -6.89
CA GLY A 616 -16.45 -9.18 -6.87
C GLY A 616 -16.84 -8.52 -8.20
N ASP A 617 -18.14 -8.42 -8.44
CA ASP A 617 -18.71 -7.81 -9.64
C ASP A 617 -18.63 -6.27 -9.60
N THR A 618 -18.46 -5.63 -10.77
CA THR A 618 -18.48 -4.17 -10.88
C THR A 618 -19.91 -3.65 -10.76
N VAL A 619 -20.25 -3.11 -9.60
CA VAL A 619 -21.59 -2.58 -9.27
C VAL A 619 -21.90 -1.23 -9.93
N LEU A 620 -20.88 -0.37 -10.06
CA LEU A 620 -21.03 0.99 -10.60
C LEU A 620 -19.73 1.40 -11.29
N LEU A 621 -19.84 1.97 -12.48
CA LEU A 621 -18.73 2.54 -13.25
C LEU A 621 -19.01 4.03 -13.45
N LEU A 622 -18.08 4.88 -12.99
CA LEU A 622 -18.18 6.34 -13.09
C LEU A 622 -17.14 6.84 -14.11
N GLU A 623 -17.61 7.39 -15.23
CA GLU A 623 -16.77 7.87 -16.32
C GLU A 623 -17.13 9.30 -16.74
N GLY A 624 -16.16 10.02 -17.32
CA GLY A 624 -16.33 11.39 -17.81
C GLY A 624 -16.82 12.34 -16.72
N ASP A 625 -17.87 13.10 -17.03
CA ASP A 625 -18.46 14.11 -16.13
C ASP A 625 -19.17 13.50 -14.90
N GLN A 626 -19.29 12.16 -14.80
CA GLN A 626 -19.86 11.47 -13.64
C GLN A 626 -18.81 10.97 -12.63
N VAL A 627 -17.52 11.21 -12.86
CA VAL A 627 -16.46 10.85 -11.90
C VAL A 627 -16.67 11.61 -10.58
N LEU A 628 -16.85 10.87 -9.49
CA LEU A 628 -17.01 11.40 -8.14
C LEU A 628 -15.80 11.04 -7.27
N ASP A 629 -15.43 11.93 -6.37
CA ASP A 629 -14.36 11.71 -5.40
C ASP A 629 -14.89 10.97 -4.15
N VAL A 630 -15.14 9.66 -4.33
CA VAL A 630 -15.79 8.76 -3.38
C VAL A 630 -14.94 8.51 -2.14
N ASN A 631 -15.54 8.65 -0.94
CA ASN A 631 -14.87 8.38 0.34
C ASN A 631 -15.47 7.18 1.07
N CYS A 632 -16.78 6.94 0.95
CA CYS A 632 -17.44 5.84 1.64
C CYS A 632 -18.68 5.34 0.87
N THR A 633 -19.09 4.12 1.18
CA THR A 633 -20.34 3.52 0.71
C THR A 633 -21.07 2.88 1.90
N TYR A 634 -22.40 2.77 1.81
CA TYR A 634 -23.23 2.10 2.82
C TYR A 634 -24.41 1.39 2.15
N GLU A 635 -24.45 0.07 2.27
CA GLU A 635 -25.53 -0.75 1.70
C GLU A 635 -26.81 -0.63 2.54
N LEU A 636 -27.90 -0.17 1.91
CA LEU A 636 -29.21 -0.10 2.57
C LEU A 636 -30.00 -1.40 2.39
N SER A 637 -29.97 -1.93 1.16
CA SER A 637 -30.59 -3.17 0.71
C SER A 637 -29.90 -3.65 -0.58
N PHE A 638 -30.30 -4.82 -1.09
CA PHE A 638 -29.90 -5.33 -2.40
C PHE A 638 -30.32 -4.45 -3.59
N GLU A 639 -31.17 -3.43 -3.38
CA GLU A 639 -31.59 -2.47 -4.42
C GLU A 639 -30.81 -1.15 -4.34
N TYR A 640 -30.40 -0.71 -3.15
CA TYR A 640 -29.93 0.65 -2.91
C TYR A 640 -28.64 0.72 -2.08
N LEU A 641 -27.70 1.50 -2.60
CA LEU A 641 -26.45 1.84 -1.97
C LEU A 641 -26.38 3.36 -1.77
N LEU A 642 -26.00 3.80 -0.57
CA LEU A 642 -25.60 5.19 -0.35
C LEU A 642 -24.12 5.34 -0.69
N LEU A 643 -23.80 6.35 -1.50
CA LEU A 643 -22.43 6.69 -1.89
C LEU A 643 -22.11 8.08 -1.36
N GLY A 644 -21.10 8.16 -0.50
CA GLY A 644 -20.61 9.40 0.09
C GLY A 644 -19.31 9.85 -0.58
N ALA A 645 -19.35 11.04 -1.20
CA ALA A 645 -18.24 11.62 -1.94
C ALA A 645 -17.94 13.06 -1.48
N MET A 646 -16.91 13.72 -2.02
CA MET A 646 -16.64 15.15 -1.72
C MET A 646 -17.76 16.07 -2.20
N GLU A 647 -18.41 15.70 -3.30
CA GLU A 647 -19.47 16.47 -3.91
C GLU A 647 -20.77 16.40 -3.09
N GLY A 648 -20.96 15.36 -2.27
CA GLY A 648 -22.13 15.17 -1.41
C GLY A 648 -22.54 13.72 -1.20
N LEU A 649 -23.80 13.51 -0.80
CA LEU A 649 -24.42 12.20 -0.67
C LEU A 649 -25.21 11.83 -1.94
N PHE A 650 -25.04 10.61 -2.41
CA PHE A 650 -25.71 10.07 -3.59
C PHE A 650 -26.45 8.77 -3.26
N VAL A 651 -27.55 8.52 -3.95
CA VAL A 651 -28.24 7.23 -3.97
C VAL A 651 -27.86 6.53 -5.26
N VAL A 652 -27.34 5.32 -5.16
CA VAL A 652 -27.00 4.42 -6.26
C VAL A 652 -28.06 3.32 -6.33
N ASP A 653 -28.55 3.07 -7.53
CA ASP A 653 -29.43 1.96 -7.86
C ASP A 653 -28.56 0.75 -8.22
N LEU A 654 -28.59 -0.28 -7.39
CA LEU A 654 -27.79 -1.50 -7.56
C LEU A 654 -28.33 -2.39 -8.69
N VAL A 655 -29.63 -2.32 -8.98
CA VAL A 655 -30.28 -3.07 -10.05
C VAL A 655 -30.10 -2.36 -11.40
N GLY A 656 -30.14 -1.02 -11.39
CA GLY A 656 -29.84 -0.18 -12.56
C GLY A 656 -28.36 0.12 -12.79
N CYS A 657 -27.46 -0.38 -11.93
CA CYS A 657 -26.00 -0.14 -11.94
C CYS A 657 -25.60 1.35 -12.15
N GLY A 658 -26.31 2.28 -11.49
CA GLY A 658 -26.20 3.71 -11.81
C GLY A 658 -26.51 4.66 -10.66
N VAL A 659 -25.97 5.88 -10.71
CA VAL A 659 -26.29 6.95 -9.75
C VAL A 659 -27.72 7.44 -10.01
N ARG A 660 -28.62 7.17 -9.07
CA ARG A 660 -30.06 7.47 -9.18
C ARG A 660 -30.37 8.95 -8.94
N ARG A 661 -29.70 9.55 -7.94
CA ARG A 661 -29.77 11.00 -7.64
C ARG A 661 -28.70 11.43 -6.61
N LYS A 662 -28.42 12.73 -6.58
CA LYS A 662 -27.79 13.41 -5.44
C LYS A 662 -28.85 13.80 -4.41
N VAL A 663 -28.53 13.68 -3.13
CA VAL A 663 -29.38 14.17 -2.02
C VAL A 663 -29.09 15.66 -1.81
N ALA A 664 -30.14 16.49 -1.78
CA ALA A 664 -29.98 17.93 -1.64
C ALA A 664 -29.40 18.32 -0.27
N ASP A 665 -28.65 19.44 -0.25
CA ASP A 665 -28.08 20.10 0.92
C ASP A 665 -27.17 19.23 1.82
N VAL A 666 -26.67 18.09 1.30
CA VAL A 666 -25.65 17.28 1.97
C VAL A 666 -24.25 17.63 1.42
N PRO A 667 -23.33 18.16 2.26
CA PRO A 667 -21.96 18.46 1.86
C PRO A 667 -21.12 17.16 1.78
N ALA A 668 -19.82 17.29 1.53
CA ALA A 668 -18.84 16.20 1.55
C ALA A 668 -19.10 15.17 2.66
N VAL A 669 -19.14 13.88 2.29
CA VAL A 669 -19.47 12.75 3.19
C VAL A 669 -18.27 11.82 3.33
N PHE A 670 -17.84 11.57 4.57
CA PHE A 670 -16.65 10.73 4.85
C PHE A 670 -16.99 9.35 5.40
N GLN A 671 -18.09 9.20 6.13
CA GLN A 671 -18.58 7.92 6.65
C GLN A 671 -20.09 8.01 6.87
N ILE A 672 -20.81 6.91 6.67
CA ILE A 672 -22.26 6.77 6.87
C ILE A 672 -22.53 5.55 7.76
N GLY A 673 -23.55 5.62 8.62
CA GLY A 673 -24.03 4.50 9.43
C GLY A 673 -25.50 4.64 9.78
N LEU A 674 -26.24 3.54 9.85
CA LEU A 674 -27.68 3.53 10.10
C LEU A 674 -28.02 2.74 11.37
N ALA A 675 -28.44 3.44 12.42
CA ALA A 675 -29.00 2.84 13.62
C ALA A 675 -30.45 2.40 13.34
N ARG A 676 -30.62 1.25 12.65
CA ARG A 676 -31.92 0.78 12.13
C ARG A 676 -33.01 0.71 13.21
N ARG A 677 -32.70 0.21 14.42
CA ARG A 677 -33.66 0.10 15.54
C ARG A 677 -34.13 1.46 16.07
N LEU A 678 -33.33 2.51 15.90
CA LEU A 678 -33.63 3.88 16.34
C LEU A 678 -34.20 4.77 15.22
N GLY A 679 -34.17 4.31 13.96
CA GLY A 679 -34.56 5.12 12.80
C GLY A 679 -33.65 6.33 12.56
N VAL A 680 -32.34 6.22 12.86
CA VAL A 680 -31.38 7.35 12.76
C VAL A 680 -30.24 7.04 11.79
N VAL A 681 -30.01 7.94 10.84
CA VAL A 681 -28.82 7.97 9.98
C VAL A 681 -27.77 8.86 10.64
N LEU A 682 -26.54 8.38 10.74
CA LEU A 682 -25.36 9.15 11.17
C LEU A 682 -24.40 9.31 9.99
N ALA A 683 -23.77 10.47 9.89
CA ALA A 683 -22.71 10.71 8.92
C ALA A 683 -21.66 11.71 9.42
N ILE A 684 -20.41 11.52 9.01
CA ILE A 684 -19.35 12.54 9.15
C ILE A 684 -19.44 13.45 7.93
N LEU A 685 -19.78 14.73 8.15
CA LEU A 685 -20.17 15.67 7.10
C LEU A 685 -19.36 16.99 7.11
N GLY A 686 -19.05 17.48 5.92
CA GLY A 686 -18.39 18.77 5.66
C GLY A 686 -16.88 18.77 5.93
N GLU A 687 -16.19 19.82 5.49
CA GLU A 687 -14.72 19.93 5.58
C GLU A 687 -14.20 19.86 7.03
N GLU A 688 -14.94 20.42 7.98
CA GLU A 688 -14.67 20.34 9.44
C GLU A 688 -14.88 18.92 10.03
N ARG A 689 -15.37 17.97 9.22
CA ARG A 689 -15.72 16.59 9.58
C ARG A 689 -16.54 16.48 10.87
N LYS A 690 -17.68 17.17 10.89
CA LYS A 690 -18.60 17.14 12.03
C LYS A 690 -19.53 15.94 11.93
N LEU A 691 -19.65 15.19 13.02
CA LEU A 691 -20.63 14.11 13.13
C LEU A 691 -22.04 14.69 13.23
N LYS A 692 -22.92 14.28 12.33
CA LYS A 692 -24.32 14.72 12.27
C LYS A 692 -25.27 13.54 12.17
N LEU A 693 -26.49 13.74 12.63
CA LEU A 693 -27.58 12.76 12.57
C LEU A 693 -28.79 13.32 11.79
N ALA A 694 -29.47 12.45 11.04
CA ALA A 694 -30.77 12.72 10.46
C ALA A 694 -31.76 11.60 10.83
N GLN A 695 -33.05 11.88 10.83
CA GLN A 695 -34.06 10.82 10.94
C GLN A 695 -34.16 10.07 9.62
N TRP A 696 -34.23 8.73 9.68
CA TRP A 696 -34.36 7.87 8.51
C TRP A 696 -35.55 8.27 7.64
N ASP A 697 -36.69 8.60 8.24
CA ASP A 697 -37.90 9.02 7.50
C ASP A 697 -37.73 10.33 6.70
N SER A 698 -36.68 11.13 6.98
CA SER A 698 -36.36 12.30 6.14
C SER A 698 -35.43 11.97 4.95
N LEU A 699 -34.65 10.89 5.04
CA LEU A 699 -33.81 10.39 3.94
C LEU A 699 -34.54 9.35 3.08
N ARG A 700 -35.46 8.58 3.66
CA ARG A 700 -36.21 7.51 3.02
C ARG A 700 -36.89 7.93 1.70
N PRO A 701 -37.57 9.09 1.58
CA PRO A 701 -38.13 9.53 0.30
C PRO A 701 -37.08 9.77 -0.78
N TRP A 702 -35.85 10.14 -0.43
CA TRP A 702 -34.76 10.32 -1.38
C TRP A 702 -34.24 9.00 -1.95
N VAL A 703 -34.37 7.90 -1.19
CA VAL A 703 -34.01 6.55 -1.64
C VAL A 703 -35.15 5.92 -2.45
N GLU A 704 -36.35 5.86 -1.86
CA GLU A 704 -37.48 5.08 -2.39
C GLU A 704 -38.18 5.76 -3.58
N SER A 705 -38.08 7.09 -3.75
CA SER A 705 -38.73 7.80 -4.86
C SER A 705 -38.17 7.41 -6.23
N ARG A 706 -39.07 7.35 -7.23
CA ARG A 706 -38.70 7.05 -8.63
C ARG A 706 -37.70 8.09 -9.18
N PRO A 707 -36.84 7.71 -10.14
CA PRO A 707 -35.99 8.68 -10.86
C PRO A 707 -36.81 9.81 -11.47
N GLY A 708 -36.26 11.03 -11.52
CA GLY A 708 -36.92 12.21 -12.10
C GLY A 708 -38.00 12.87 -11.22
N VAL A 709 -38.46 12.26 -10.12
CA VAL A 709 -39.35 12.91 -9.15
C VAL A 709 -38.53 13.86 -8.27
N GLU A 710 -38.88 15.15 -8.23
CA GLU A 710 -38.34 16.09 -7.23
C GLU A 710 -38.76 15.66 -5.83
N VAL A 711 -37.78 15.51 -4.93
CA VAL A 711 -38.03 15.16 -3.53
C VAL A 711 -37.74 16.39 -2.69
N SER A 712 -38.67 16.76 -1.83
CA SER A 712 -38.52 17.83 -0.85
C SER A 712 -39.29 17.48 0.43
N PRO A 713 -38.88 17.99 1.61
CA PRO A 713 -37.69 18.80 1.85
C PRO A 713 -36.37 17.99 1.83
N ALA A 714 -35.24 18.69 1.86
CA ALA A 714 -33.92 18.09 2.13
C ALA A 714 -33.86 17.51 3.56
N PRO A 715 -33.05 16.46 3.81
CA PRO A 715 -32.94 15.84 5.13
C PRO A 715 -32.33 16.80 6.16
N SER A 716 -32.95 16.90 7.35
CA SER A 716 -32.49 17.78 8.42
C SER A 716 -31.38 17.13 9.25
N TRP A 717 -30.15 17.58 9.05
CA TRP A 717 -28.97 17.11 9.76
C TRP A 717 -28.70 17.91 11.05
N ARG A 718 -28.87 17.27 12.21
CA ARG A 718 -28.57 17.82 13.54
C ARG A 718 -27.16 17.42 14.00
N LEU A 719 -26.45 18.33 14.67
CA LEU A 719 -25.11 18.09 15.21
C LEU A 719 -25.12 17.09 16.40
N VAL A 720 -24.15 16.17 16.45
CA VAL A 720 -24.00 15.14 17.50
C VAL A 720 -22.93 15.57 18.50
N GLU A 721 -23.27 16.52 19.38
CA GLU A 721 -22.32 17.33 20.16
C GLU A 721 -21.28 18.06 19.27
N ASP A 722 -20.56 19.04 19.82
CA ASP A 722 -19.54 19.77 19.05
C ASP A 722 -18.19 19.01 19.08
N ILE A 723 -18.19 17.82 18.45
CA ILE A 723 -16.99 16.98 18.28
C ILE A 723 -16.33 17.38 16.95
N GLY A 724 -15.26 18.18 17.05
CA GLY A 724 -14.46 18.61 15.90
C GLY A 724 -13.58 17.49 15.34
N GLU A 725 -13.37 17.50 14.02
CA GLU A 725 -12.45 16.60 13.30
C GLU A 725 -12.70 15.10 13.57
N CYS A 726 -13.98 14.67 13.52
CA CYS A 726 -14.31 13.25 13.57
C CYS A 726 -13.74 12.55 12.32
N HIS A 727 -13.05 11.43 12.49
CA HIS A 727 -12.44 10.71 11.36
C HIS A 727 -12.92 9.27 11.21
N LEU A 728 -13.52 8.71 12.26
CA LEU A 728 -14.07 7.36 12.30
C LEU A 728 -15.17 7.28 13.37
N PHE A 729 -16.23 6.52 13.13
CA PHE A 729 -17.16 6.08 14.17
C PHE A 729 -17.63 4.63 13.96
N ALA A 730 -18.19 4.02 15.00
CA ALA A 730 -18.89 2.74 14.93
C ALA A 730 -20.10 2.74 15.89
N LEU A 731 -21.07 1.87 15.62
CA LEU A 731 -22.32 1.72 16.37
C LEU A 731 -22.41 0.33 16.99
N SER A 732 -23.05 0.24 18.17
CA SER A 732 -23.56 -1.04 18.68
C SER A 732 -24.68 -1.59 17.80
N GLU A 733 -24.95 -2.89 17.89
CA GLU A 733 -25.97 -3.58 17.07
C GLU A 733 -27.39 -3.03 17.27
N ASP A 734 -27.69 -2.56 18.48
CA ASP A 734 -28.95 -1.88 18.81
C ASP A 734 -28.97 -0.38 18.46
N GLY A 735 -27.81 0.19 18.11
CA GLY A 735 -27.58 1.62 17.88
C GLY A 735 -27.61 2.47 19.15
N ALA A 736 -27.78 1.91 20.35
CA ALA A 736 -27.88 2.70 21.57
C ALA A 736 -26.55 3.33 21.99
N THR A 737 -25.43 2.71 21.60
CA THR A 737 -24.06 3.14 21.92
C THR A 737 -23.31 3.50 20.63
N LEU A 738 -22.58 4.59 20.67
CA LEU A 738 -21.84 5.17 19.55
C LEU A 738 -20.43 5.50 20.01
N CYS A 739 -19.44 4.93 19.33
CA CYS A 739 -18.03 5.20 19.57
C CYS A 739 -17.49 6.06 18.43
N VAL A 740 -16.94 7.24 18.76
CA VAL A 740 -16.48 8.25 17.79
C VAL A 740 -15.01 8.57 18.06
N ALA A 741 -14.18 8.57 17.02
CA ALA A 741 -12.77 8.92 17.12
C ALA A 741 -12.45 10.26 16.43
N THR A 742 -11.55 10.99 17.06
CA THR A 742 -10.79 12.12 16.50
C THR A 742 -9.30 11.76 16.53
N ALA A 743 -8.44 12.62 15.99
CA ALA A 743 -6.99 12.39 15.95
C ALA A 743 -6.31 12.12 17.32
N LYS A 744 -6.95 12.50 18.45
CA LYS A 744 -6.37 12.40 19.81
C LYS A 744 -7.32 11.84 20.87
N THR A 745 -8.58 11.58 20.53
CA THR A 745 -9.60 11.17 21.51
C THR A 745 -10.59 10.19 20.94
N VAL A 746 -11.07 9.28 21.79
CA VAL A 746 -12.23 8.43 21.53
C VAL A 746 -13.35 8.82 22.49
N HIS A 747 -14.55 9.03 21.96
CA HIS A 747 -15.74 9.46 22.67
C HIS A 747 -16.74 8.30 22.64
N LEU A 748 -17.16 7.82 23.81
CA LEU A 748 -18.31 6.92 23.91
C LEU A 748 -19.54 7.73 24.24
N MET A 749 -20.58 7.58 23.43
CA MET A 749 -21.82 8.31 23.51
C MET A 749 -22.99 7.33 23.57
N HIS A 750 -24.06 7.71 24.29
CA HIS A 750 -25.30 6.94 24.32
C HIS A 750 -26.45 7.76 23.73
N PHE A 751 -27.33 7.10 23.00
CA PHE A 751 -28.54 7.72 22.50
C PHE A 751 -29.45 8.11 23.67
N ASN A 752 -29.96 9.35 23.64
CA ASN A 752 -30.95 9.84 24.58
C ASN A 752 -32.31 9.97 23.84
N PRO A 753 -33.29 9.08 24.12
CA PRO A 753 -34.61 9.14 23.49
C PRO A 753 -35.35 10.47 23.69
N ALA A 754 -35.09 11.19 24.79
CA ALA A 754 -35.77 12.45 25.08
C ALA A 754 -35.29 13.63 24.21
N SER A 755 -34.04 13.61 23.73
CA SER A 755 -33.51 14.61 22.76
C SER A 755 -33.47 14.09 21.32
N GLY A 756 -33.64 12.78 21.14
CA GLY A 756 -33.42 12.09 19.87
C GLY A 756 -32.02 12.31 19.32
N ASN A 757 -31.01 12.38 20.20
CA ASN A 757 -29.61 12.66 19.88
C ASN A 757 -28.69 11.87 20.84
N TYR A 758 -27.44 11.64 20.48
CA TYR A 758 -26.45 11.03 21.36
C TYR A 758 -25.86 12.06 22.33
N SER A 759 -25.46 11.60 23.50
CA SER A 759 -24.72 12.38 24.49
C SER A 759 -23.51 11.61 25.01
N ARG A 760 -22.39 12.30 25.20
CA ARG A 760 -21.11 11.71 25.60
C ARG A 760 -21.17 11.19 27.04
N ARG A 761 -20.81 9.92 27.21
CA ARG A 761 -20.65 9.22 28.49
C ARG A 761 -19.20 9.15 28.95
N LYS A 762 -18.28 8.82 28.04
CA LYS A 762 -16.84 8.70 28.33
C LYS A 762 -16.03 9.47 27.29
N LEU A 763 -14.92 10.06 27.74
CA LEU A 763 -13.86 10.58 26.90
C LEU A 763 -12.57 9.81 27.22
N VAL A 764 -11.89 9.34 26.18
CA VAL A 764 -10.61 8.64 26.25
C VAL A 764 -9.60 9.45 25.46
N ASN A 765 -8.43 9.72 26.03
CA ASN A 765 -7.32 10.34 25.31
C ASN A 765 -6.44 9.25 24.71
N THR A 766 -6.01 9.39 23.46
CA THR A 766 -5.18 8.42 22.76
C THR A 766 -3.82 9.04 22.38
N SER A 767 -2.77 8.21 22.43
CA SER A 767 -1.40 8.54 22.02
C SER A 767 -1.31 8.70 20.50
N GLU A 768 -1.84 7.71 19.79
CA GLU A 768 -2.00 7.65 18.34
C GLU A 768 -3.50 7.76 17.96
N PRO A 769 -3.84 8.12 16.71
CA PRO A 769 -5.22 8.15 16.26
C PRO A 769 -5.82 6.73 16.23
N CYS A 770 -7.11 6.62 16.57
CA CYS A 770 -7.84 5.36 16.48
C CYS A 770 -8.06 4.96 15.02
N SER A 771 -7.50 3.83 14.59
CA SER A 771 -7.59 3.31 13.21
C SER A 771 -8.81 2.45 12.96
N CYS A 772 -9.27 1.71 13.97
CA CYS A 772 -10.40 0.79 13.88
C CYS A 772 -11.15 0.73 15.22
N ILE A 773 -12.45 0.43 15.14
CA ILE A 773 -13.36 0.26 16.27
C ILE A 773 -14.24 -0.96 15.97
N HIS A 774 -14.41 -1.85 16.93
CA HIS A 774 -15.25 -3.04 16.82
C HIS A 774 -16.06 -3.24 18.11
N PHE A 775 -17.37 -3.45 17.99
CA PHE A 775 -18.25 -3.72 19.13
C PHE A 775 -18.36 -5.24 19.35
N THR A 776 -18.06 -5.70 20.55
CA THR A 776 -18.42 -7.05 21.02
C THR A 776 -19.78 -6.99 21.75
N PRO A 777 -20.36 -8.11 22.21
CA PRO A 777 -21.60 -8.09 23.00
C PRO A 777 -21.52 -7.29 24.31
N HIS A 778 -20.32 -7.10 24.88
CA HIS A 778 -20.13 -6.53 26.22
C HIS A 778 -19.06 -5.43 26.30
N THR A 779 -18.21 -5.30 25.27
CA THR A 779 -17.04 -4.44 25.27
C THR A 779 -16.83 -3.80 23.88
N ILE A 780 -15.92 -2.84 23.80
CA ILE A 780 -15.59 -2.11 22.57
C ILE A 780 -14.08 -2.20 22.37
N LEU A 781 -13.66 -2.91 21.32
CA LEU A 781 -12.26 -3.01 20.94
C LEU A 781 -11.88 -1.81 20.06
N ILE A 782 -10.79 -1.13 20.40
CA ILE A 782 -10.25 -0.01 19.63
C ILE A 782 -8.77 -0.24 19.30
N GLY A 783 -8.35 0.10 18.07
CA GLY A 783 -6.96 0.01 17.65
C GLY A 783 -6.31 1.37 17.49
N THR A 784 -5.38 1.74 18.36
CA THR A 784 -4.63 3.01 18.34
C THR A 784 -3.16 2.77 17.98
N ASP A 785 -2.25 2.83 18.95
CA ASP A 785 -0.89 2.33 18.94
C ASP A 785 -0.83 0.82 19.21
N THR A 786 -1.75 0.30 20.03
CA THR A 786 -2.06 -1.13 20.21
C THR A 786 -3.58 -1.32 20.24
N PHE A 787 -4.06 -2.55 20.49
CA PHE A 787 -5.47 -2.83 20.72
C PHE A 787 -5.82 -2.68 22.21
N TYR A 788 -6.89 -1.94 22.49
CA TYR A 788 -7.47 -1.77 23.81
C TYR A 788 -8.92 -2.24 23.81
N GLU A 789 -9.35 -2.76 24.94
CA GLU A 789 -10.74 -3.10 25.24
C GLU A 789 -11.34 -2.06 26.18
N ILE A 790 -12.59 -1.66 25.92
CA ILE A 790 -13.37 -0.78 26.79
C ILE A 790 -14.63 -1.51 27.24
N ASP A 791 -14.84 -1.69 28.54
CA ASP A 791 -16.07 -2.30 29.08
C ASP A 791 -17.29 -1.39 28.86
N ALA A 792 -18.42 -1.94 28.40
CA ALA A 792 -19.60 -1.15 28.07
C ALA A 792 -20.46 -0.73 29.29
N LYS A 793 -20.17 -1.24 30.50
CA LYS A 793 -20.92 -0.96 31.73
C LYS A 793 -20.23 0.10 32.60
N ASP A 794 -18.92 -0.03 32.82
CA ASP A 794 -18.15 0.88 33.69
C ASP A 794 -17.16 1.78 32.93
N TYR A 795 -16.92 1.50 31.65
CA TYR A 795 -15.97 2.21 30.79
C TYR A 795 -14.53 2.20 31.32
N SER A 796 -14.13 1.14 32.03
CA SER A 796 -12.73 0.76 32.23
C SER A 796 -12.05 0.48 30.87
N ILE A 797 -10.74 0.61 30.82
CA ILE A 797 -9.96 0.53 29.57
C ILE A 797 -8.68 -0.23 29.86
N GLU A 798 -8.49 -1.37 29.20
CA GLU A 798 -7.33 -2.25 29.40
C GLU A 798 -6.72 -2.66 28.05
N PRO A 799 -5.43 -3.00 27.98
CA PRO A 799 -4.85 -3.58 26.76
C PRO A 799 -5.52 -4.92 26.45
N PHE A 800 -5.94 -5.13 25.19
CA PHE A 800 -6.72 -6.31 24.83
C PHE A 800 -5.89 -7.60 24.76
N LEU A 801 -4.61 -7.53 24.39
CA LEU A 801 -3.76 -8.72 24.29
C LEU A 801 -3.34 -9.23 25.68
N ASP A 802 -3.54 -10.52 25.94
CA ASP A 802 -3.22 -11.14 27.24
C ASP A 802 -1.71 -11.10 27.51
N PRO A 803 -1.23 -10.39 28.56
CA PRO A 803 0.20 -10.30 28.89
C PRO A 803 0.82 -11.63 29.35
N THR A 804 0.02 -12.65 29.64
CA THR A 804 0.50 -13.99 29.97
C THR A 804 0.82 -14.82 28.72
N ASP A 805 0.29 -14.46 27.54
CA ASP A 805 0.61 -15.11 26.28
C ASP A 805 1.96 -14.61 25.72
N THR A 806 3.02 -15.32 26.10
CA THR A 806 4.38 -15.02 25.64
C THR A 806 4.56 -15.05 24.11
N SER A 807 3.66 -15.71 23.36
CA SER A 807 3.71 -15.74 21.88
C SER A 807 3.33 -14.41 21.23
N LEU A 808 2.62 -13.54 21.97
CA LEU A 808 2.16 -12.22 21.52
C LEU A 808 3.07 -11.08 22.01
N SER A 809 4.08 -11.39 22.83
CA SER A 809 5.03 -10.41 23.41
C SER A 809 5.68 -9.48 22.39
N PHE A 810 5.96 -9.96 21.17
CA PHE A 810 6.46 -9.15 20.06
C PHE A 810 5.48 -8.03 19.65
N LEU A 811 4.17 -8.29 19.67
CA LEU A 811 3.14 -7.29 19.35
C LEU A 811 2.99 -6.29 20.49
N MET A 812 2.95 -6.77 21.73
CA MET A 812 2.76 -5.94 22.92
C MET A 812 3.91 -4.95 23.16
N TYR A 813 5.16 -5.34 22.85
CA TYR A 813 6.35 -4.54 23.18
C TYR A 813 7.17 -4.08 21.96
N GLY A 814 7.03 -4.74 20.81
CA GLY A 814 7.86 -4.53 19.61
C GLY A 814 7.16 -3.86 18.43
N ALA A 815 5.87 -4.14 18.18
CA ALA A 815 5.17 -3.67 16.99
C ALA A 815 5.19 -2.13 16.84
N THR A 816 4.96 -1.39 17.92
CA THR A 816 5.04 0.08 17.94
C THR A 816 6.45 0.59 17.62
N GLN A 817 7.51 -0.12 18.02
CA GLN A 817 8.90 0.25 17.70
C GLN A 817 9.20 0.07 16.21
N LEU A 818 8.65 -0.98 15.60
CA LEU A 818 8.68 -1.24 14.16
C LEU A 818 7.71 -0.36 13.36
N ARG A 819 6.80 0.36 14.04
CA ARG A 819 5.71 1.17 13.46
C ARG A 819 4.66 0.34 12.72
N SER A 820 4.53 -0.93 13.09
CA SER A 820 3.42 -1.78 12.68
C SER A 820 2.27 -1.52 13.64
N PHE A 821 1.32 -0.67 13.23
CA PHE A 821 0.18 -0.29 14.07
C PHE A 821 -1.08 -1.09 13.70
N PRO A 822 -2.10 -1.14 14.58
CA PRO A 822 -3.46 -1.56 14.22
C PRO A 822 -4.01 -0.93 12.94
N VAL A 823 -4.81 -1.70 12.20
CA VAL A 823 -5.53 -1.30 10.99
C VAL A 823 -6.99 -1.72 11.04
N ALA A 824 -7.27 -2.98 11.40
CA ALA A 824 -8.63 -3.53 11.43
C ALA A 824 -8.77 -4.66 12.47
N ILE A 825 -10.03 -4.94 12.83
CA ILE A 825 -10.45 -6.07 13.64
C ILE A 825 -11.52 -6.79 12.84
N LEU A 826 -11.33 -8.08 12.54
CA LEU A 826 -12.31 -8.89 11.84
C LEU A 826 -12.76 -10.03 12.73
N GLN A 827 -14.06 -10.15 12.97
CA GLN A 827 -14.63 -11.30 13.65
C GLN A 827 -14.77 -12.46 12.66
N LEU A 828 -14.18 -13.61 12.99
CA LEU A 828 -14.16 -14.81 12.14
C LEU A 828 -15.21 -15.84 12.57
N ALA A 829 -15.37 -16.01 13.88
CA ALA A 829 -16.38 -16.88 14.49
C ALA A 829 -17.47 -16.05 15.18
N PRO A 830 -18.77 -16.42 15.04
CA PRO A 830 -19.87 -15.67 15.64
C PRO A 830 -19.75 -15.64 17.18
N PRO A 831 -20.26 -14.59 17.85
CA PRO A 831 -20.04 -14.38 19.29
C PRO A 831 -20.69 -15.46 20.17
N GLU A 832 -21.62 -16.23 19.61
CA GLU A 832 -22.33 -17.32 20.26
C GLU A 832 -21.50 -18.61 20.37
N TYR A 833 -20.44 -18.77 19.57
CA TYR A 833 -19.66 -20.00 19.46
C TYR A 833 -18.16 -19.72 19.37
N ASN A 834 -17.51 -19.58 20.54
CA ASN A 834 -16.07 -19.39 20.70
C ASN A 834 -15.50 -18.29 19.77
N PRO A 835 -15.84 -17.01 20.01
CA PRO A 835 -15.42 -15.89 19.16
C PRO A 835 -13.90 -15.87 18.94
N GLU A 836 -13.53 -15.87 17.67
CA GLU A 836 -12.17 -15.71 17.18
C GLU A 836 -12.11 -14.43 16.34
N TYR A 837 -11.08 -13.62 16.59
CA TYR A 837 -10.83 -12.35 15.93
C TYR A 837 -9.49 -12.41 15.19
N LEU A 838 -9.46 -11.87 13.97
CA LEU A 838 -8.22 -11.52 13.28
C LEU A 838 -7.90 -10.05 13.57
N LEU A 839 -6.83 -9.83 14.34
CA LEU A 839 -6.25 -8.52 14.60
C LEU A 839 -5.25 -8.17 13.50
N CYS A 840 -5.61 -7.20 12.67
CA CYS A 840 -4.78 -6.77 11.54
C CYS A 840 -3.91 -5.57 11.92
N PHE A 841 -2.59 -5.75 11.82
CA PHE A 841 -1.59 -4.69 11.81
C PHE A 841 -1.15 -4.37 10.37
N HIS A 842 -0.34 -3.33 10.18
CA HIS A 842 0.16 -2.91 8.86
C HIS A 842 1.09 -3.94 8.18
N GLU A 843 1.81 -4.76 8.95
CA GLU A 843 2.78 -5.74 8.43
C GLU A 843 2.31 -7.21 8.54
N LEU A 844 1.40 -7.48 9.48
CA LEU A 844 0.95 -8.84 9.82
C LEU A 844 -0.49 -8.86 10.35
N GLY A 845 -1.08 -10.06 10.46
CA GLY A 845 -2.33 -10.31 11.15
C GLY A 845 -2.23 -11.54 12.06
N VAL A 846 -2.86 -11.47 13.24
CA VAL A 846 -2.84 -12.56 14.24
C VAL A 846 -4.25 -12.92 14.68
N PHE A 847 -4.49 -14.22 14.83
CA PHE A 847 -5.74 -14.80 15.28
C PHE A 847 -5.74 -14.89 16.82
N VAL A 848 -6.77 -14.33 17.45
CA VAL A 848 -6.94 -14.34 18.91
C VAL A 848 -8.36 -14.70 19.31
N ASP A 849 -8.55 -15.14 20.55
CA ASP A 849 -9.86 -15.34 21.17
C ASP A 849 -10.42 -14.03 21.78
N GLN A 850 -11.59 -14.13 22.42
CA GLN A 850 -12.20 -13.04 23.19
C GLN A 850 -11.38 -12.56 24.40
N ASP A 851 -10.45 -13.37 24.91
CA ASP A 851 -9.59 -13.01 26.05
C ASP A 851 -8.23 -12.44 25.56
N GLY A 852 -8.07 -12.24 24.25
CA GLY A 852 -6.87 -11.69 23.63
C GLY A 852 -5.68 -12.66 23.54
N ARG A 853 -5.91 -13.98 23.66
CA ARG A 853 -4.86 -15.03 23.54
C ARG A 853 -4.79 -15.57 22.11
N ARG A 854 -3.60 -16.00 21.68
CA ARG A 854 -3.39 -16.59 20.34
C ARG A 854 -4.20 -17.88 20.14
N THR A 855 -4.96 -17.95 19.05
CA THR A 855 -5.69 -19.17 18.66
C THR A 855 -5.00 -20.00 17.58
N ARG A 856 -4.10 -19.40 16.79
CA ARG A 856 -3.38 -20.06 15.67
C ARG A 856 -1.88 -19.76 15.69
N GLU A 857 -1.06 -20.77 15.42
CA GLU A 857 0.40 -20.68 15.53
C GLU A 857 1.04 -19.72 14.50
N ASP A 858 0.50 -19.68 13.28
CA ASP A 858 1.05 -18.86 12.18
C ASP A 858 0.49 -17.43 12.13
N ASP A 859 1.39 -16.45 11.96
CA ASP A 859 1.03 -15.06 11.63
C ASP A 859 0.78 -14.91 10.13
N LEU A 860 -0.33 -14.26 9.76
CA LEU A 860 -0.52 -13.79 8.39
C LEU A 860 0.47 -12.66 8.11
N LYS A 861 1.17 -12.69 6.97
CA LYS A 861 2.10 -11.62 6.55
C LYS A 861 1.64 -11.04 5.23
N TRP A 862 1.50 -9.72 5.17
CA TRP A 862 0.94 -9.06 4.00
C TRP A 862 1.98 -8.88 2.89
N LYS A 863 1.62 -9.16 1.64
CA LYS A 863 2.51 -8.94 0.48
C LYS A 863 2.80 -7.44 0.24
N ARG A 864 1.85 -6.57 0.60
CA ARG A 864 1.85 -5.11 0.48
C ARG A 864 1.13 -4.52 1.68
N LEU A 865 1.38 -3.24 2.00
CA LEU A 865 0.70 -2.49 3.05
C LEU A 865 -0.81 -2.40 2.75
N PRO A 866 -1.69 -3.03 3.55
CA PRO A 866 -3.13 -3.05 3.29
C PRO A 866 -3.80 -1.77 3.80
N LEU A 867 -4.79 -1.26 3.06
CA LEU A 867 -5.59 -0.09 3.44
C LEU A 867 -6.88 -0.46 4.18
N ALA A 868 -7.42 -1.64 3.89
CA ALA A 868 -8.63 -2.20 4.48
C ALA A 868 -8.55 -3.73 4.42
N PHE A 869 -9.42 -4.40 5.18
CA PHE A 869 -9.53 -5.84 5.21
C PHE A 869 -10.99 -6.26 5.13
N ALA A 870 -11.24 -7.42 4.53
CA ALA A 870 -12.53 -8.09 4.53
C ALA A 870 -12.30 -9.59 4.70
N TYR A 871 -13.26 -10.27 5.33
CA TYR A 871 -13.33 -11.73 5.45
C TYR A 871 -14.69 -12.16 4.89
N LYS A 872 -14.72 -13.27 4.16
CA LYS A 872 -15.88 -13.79 3.43
C LYS A 872 -15.87 -15.32 3.48
#